data_AF-A0A9R1MXW0-F1
#
_entry.id   AF-A0A9R1MXW0-F1
#
_cell.length_a   1.000
_cell.length_b   1.000
_cell.length_c   1.000
_cell.angle_alpha   90.00
_cell.angle_beta   90.00
_cell.angle_gamma   90.00
#
_symmetry.space_group_name_H-M   'P 1'
#
loop_
_entity.id
_entity.type
_entity.pdbx_description
1 polymer ?
#
loop_
_entity_poly.entity_id
_entity_poly.type
_entity_poly.pdbx_seq_one_letter_code
_entity_poly.pdbx_strand_id
1 'polypeptide(L)'
;MTHIINYNMHPAQLERYLYDNSCSLPTGQKLLLLVAATLVLDQSTTAYGAASSGSISMAWPGCPDKCGNISIPYPFGTGKGCFQEPFNVTCNGTGAYLGSNGLRILDISLTLGEVRVQNPHITSRCNFSNGSNSTSGLDILTLDPFHTVSNTKNKLTSIGCGGLAMLVGQAKGKNQLEYLTADSCISSCMDVSSIGNGTECSGMGCCQAPVSGNINAFLAQSIPVSAIYNSTVQSFSPCTYSFVAEDDWFKFDRSYINSTNFGRKYTDGVPLVLDWVVGNGSCSETSKMGSQYACQAMNSDCIDVSNGPGYRCNCSQGYEGNPYLQGGCKDINECEPPNQSLYPCKGNCRNTVGSYTCSCSSGFRSDDPKSIPCVQADPNKALKVALGTSAGVVFLMVCMFALRAEHQKRKLTKEKERFFDQNGGQILYHQIMSKQVDTLMIFTQEDLKKATNDFDESREVGRGGHGTVYKGVLKDGRVIAVKRSKIMNVAETDEFVQEIIILSQTNHRNVVRLLGCCLEVEVPILVYEFIPNGTLFEFIHRNRGTPPPSLDTRLRVAQESAEALAYLHLSMNHPIVHGDVKSMNILLDENYMAKVTDFGASRTLPKNEVQFMTLVQGTLGYLDPEYLQERQLTEKSDVYSFGIVLLELITGKTAIYHDGPKEGKSLASSFLLAMKEVSLDGILDASILSAGMEALLREVAELARMCLSTRGEERPSMTQVADKLKALRSTWREKLLLTDGETEHLVSVPAALAFHDPLSSIMFSTGPRMSGIGIETPR
;
A
#
# COMPACT_ATOMS: atom_id res chain seq x y z
N MET A 1 19.63 10.53 33.64
CA MET A 1 19.34 9.39 34.53
C MET A 1 20.11 9.55 35.84
N THR A 2 20.02 10.72 36.47
CA THR A 2 20.82 11.06 37.66
C THR A 2 20.07 11.97 38.64
N HIS A 3 18.74 11.99 38.58
CA HIS A 3 17.91 12.83 39.47
C HIS A 3 16.62 12.16 39.97
N ILE A 4 16.53 10.82 39.93
CA ILE A 4 15.37 10.08 40.46
C ILE A 4 15.88 8.91 41.31
N ILE A 5 16.55 9.23 42.42
CA ILE A 5 16.89 8.22 43.45
C ILE A 5 16.38 8.62 44.84
N ASN A 6 15.92 9.85 45.07
CA ASN A 6 15.39 10.23 46.38
C ASN A 6 14.03 10.86 46.19
N TYR A 7 12.95 10.09 46.35
CA TYR A 7 11.68 10.42 47.03
C TYR A 7 10.64 9.32 46.71
N ASN A 8 10.10 8.69 47.75
CA ASN A 8 8.95 7.78 47.67
C ASN A 8 7.71 8.57 47.22
N MET A 9 7.40 8.57 45.93
CA MET A 9 6.17 9.16 45.37
C MET A 9 5.08 8.10 45.17
N HIS A 10 3.85 8.48 45.50
CA HIS A 10 2.64 7.66 45.36
C HIS A 10 2.25 7.49 43.88
N PRO A 11 1.74 6.32 43.44
CA PRO A 11 1.48 6.00 42.02
C PRO A 11 0.64 7.03 41.24
N ALA A 12 -0.28 7.74 41.89
CA ALA A 12 -1.10 8.78 41.27
C ALA A 12 -0.35 10.08 40.93
N GLN A 13 0.82 10.35 41.53
CA GLN A 13 1.65 11.51 41.20
C GLN A 13 2.58 11.24 40.02
N LEU A 14 2.94 9.97 39.79
CA LEU A 14 3.76 9.55 38.64
C LEU A 14 2.97 9.66 37.32
N GLU A 15 1.66 9.38 37.35
CA GLU A 15 0.76 9.55 36.20
C GLU A 15 0.65 11.02 35.75
N ARG A 16 0.56 11.98 36.68
CA ARG A 16 0.52 13.41 36.33
C ARG A 16 1.84 13.93 35.77
N TYR A 17 2.96 13.46 36.29
CA TYR A 17 4.29 13.86 35.79
C TYR A 17 4.59 13.33 34.37
N LEU A 18 4.02 12.17 34.02
CA LEU A 18 4.11 11.57 32.69
C LEU A 18 3.12 12.19 31.69
N TYR A 19 1.98 12.70 32.17
CA TYR A 19 0.99 13.37 31.32
C TYR A 19 1.47 14.75 30.84
N ASP A 20 2.07 15.55 31.74
CA ASP A 20 2.51 16.93 31.43
C ASP A 20 3.75 17.03 30.52
N ASN A 21 4.50 15.94 30.32
CA ASN A 21 5.71 15.93 29.47
C ASN A 21 5.54 15.21 28.13
N SER A 22 4.29 14.93 27.72
CA SER A 22 3.99 14.17 26.50
C SER A 22 4.03 14.98 25.19
N CYS A 23 4.50 16.23 25.22
CA CYS A 23 4.50 17.13 24.06
C CYS A 23 5.90 17.67 23.70
N SER A 24 6.91 16.81 23.60
CA SER A 24 8.11 17.06 22.77
C SER A 24 9.12 15.92 22.90
N LEU A 25 9.11 14.90 22.02
CA LEU A 25 10.32 14.11 21.65
C LEU A 25 10.04 13.10 20.51
N PRO A 26 11.01 12.82 19.61
CA PRO A 26 10.79 12.09 18.35
C PRO A 26 10.73 10.56 18.49
N THR A 27 10.17 9.93 17.46
CA THR A 27 9.65 8.55 17.34
C THR A 27 10.64 7.41 17.59
N GLY A 28 11.93 7.68 17.77
CA GLY A 28 12.98 6.67 17.98
C GLY A 28 13.16 6.20 19.44
N GLN A 29 12.67 6.95 20.43
CA GLN A 29 12.84 6.59 21.86
C GLN A 29 11.65 5.85 22.49
N LYS A 30 10.52 5.73 21.78
CA LYS A 30 9.36 4.96 22.26
C LYS A 30 9.62 3.44 22.26
N LEU A 31 10.58 2.97 21.46
CA LEU A 31 10.89 1.54 21.33
C LEU A 31 11.77 1.00 22.48
N LEU A 32 12.56 1.85 23.14
CA LEU A 32 13.42 1.42 24.27
C LEU A 32 12.66 1.29 25.60
N LEU A 33 11.59 2.08 25.79
CA LEU A 33 10.75 2.02 27.00
C LEU A 33 9.86 0.77 27.06
N LEU A 34 9.49 0.22 25.89
CA LEU A 34 8.70 -1.03 25.79
C LEU A 34 9.53 -2.29 26.09
N VAL A 35 10.85 -2.25 25.91
CA VAL A 35 11.74 -3.39 26.19
C VAL A 35 12.14 -3.45 27.68
N ALA A 36 12.05 -2.33 28.41
CA ALA A 36 12.36 -2.30 29.84
C ALA A 36 11.20 -2.77 30.75
N ALA A 37 9.96 -2.79 30.24
CA ALA A 37 8.77 -3.17 31.00
C ALA A 37 8.52 -4.69 31.11
N THR A 38 9.28 -5.52 30.39
CA THR A 38 9.06 -6.99 30.33
C THR A 38 10.01 -7.81 31.21
N LEU A 39 10.87 -7.18 32.04
CA LEU A 39 11.92 -7.87 32.78
C LEU A 39 11.83 -7.79 34.32
N VAL A 40 10.73 -7.34 34.89
CA VAL A 40 10.54 -7.40 36.35
C VAL A 40 9.12 -7.86 36.64
N LEU A 41 8.96 -9.14 36.95
CA LEU A 41 7.96 -9.71 37.86
C LEU A 41 8.14 -11.23 37.87
N ASP A 42 9.05 -11.72 38.72
CA ASP A 42 8.93 -13.07 39.25
C ASP A 42 9.59 -13.14 40.63
N GLN A 43 8.75 -13.28 41.67
CA GLN A 43 9.00 -13.99 42.92
C GLN A 43 7.95 -13.61 43.98
N SER A 44 7.01 -14.52 44.22
CA SER A 44 6.39 -14.66 45.53
C SER A 44 6.01 -16.12 45.73
N THR A 45 6.77 -16.80 46.59
CA THR A 45 6.51 -18.16 47.05
C THR A 45 5.55 -18.11 48.24
N THR A 46 4.42 -18.82 48.14
CA THR A 46 3.60 -19.21 49.29
C THR A 46 3.47 -20.72 49.30
N ALA A 47 3.96 -21.33 50.37
CA ALA A 47 3.82 -22.75 50.64
C ALA A 47 2.38 -23.07 51.08
N TYR A 48 1.76 -24.09 50.49
CA TYR A 48 0.66 -24.82 51.13
C TYR A 48 0.80 -26.32 50.86
N GLY A 49 0.48 -27.08 51.90
CA GLY A 49 0.87 -28.47 52.13
C GLY A 49 0.30 -29.52 51.18
N ALA A 50 1.02 -30.64 51.13
CA ALA A 50 0.66 -31.85 50.43
C ALA A 50 -0.65 -32.45 50.98
N ALA A 51 -1.61 -32.70 50.07
CA ALA A 51 -2.76 -33.55 50.33
C ALA A 51 -2.52 -34.93 49.68
N SER A 52 -2.82 -35.98 50.44
CA SER A 52 -2.57 -37.39 50.11
C SER A 52 -3.31 -37.88 48.87
N SER A 53 -2.66 -38.77 48.10
CA SER A 53 -3.19 -39.50 46.95
C SER A 53 -4.30 -40.47 47.35
N GLY A 54 -5.54 -40.00 47.35
CA GLY A 54 -6.73 -40.85 47.24
C GLY A 54 -7.08 -41.04 45.76
N SER A 55 -7.39 -42.28 45.36
CA SER A 55 -7.93 -42.65 44.04
C SER A 55 -8.96 -41.62 43.59
N ILE A 56 -8.86 -41.14 42.35
CA ILE A 56 -9.78 -40.15 41.80
C ILE A 56 -11.16 -40.81 41.70
N SER A 57 -12.10 -40.36 42.54
CA SER A 57 -13.48 -40.85 42.49
C SER A 57 -14.13 -40.35 41.21
N MET A 58 -14.50 -41.27 40.32
CA MET A 58 -15.19 -40.95 39.07
C MET A 58 -16.71 -40.91 39.24
N ALA A 59 -17.24 -41.57 40.28
CA ALA A 59 -18.65 -41.54 40.64
C ALA A 59 -18.93 -40.52 41.75
N TRP A 60 -20.20 -40.17 41.91
CA TRP A 60 -20.66 -39.36 43.04
C TRP A 60 -20.30 -40.04 44.37
N PRO A 61 -19.84 -39.31 45.40
CA PRO A 61 -19.45 -39.91 46.67
C PRO A 61 -20.54 -40.81 47.28
N GLY A 62 -20.20 -42.07 47.57
CA GLY A 62 -21.12 -43.07 48.12
C GLY A 62 -21.96 -43.83 47.08
N CYS A 63 -21.77 -43.58 45.79
CA CYS A 63 -22.47 -44.25 44.70
C CYS A 63 -21.60 -45.31 44.01
N PRO A 64 -22.21 -46.36 43.41
CA PRO A 64 -21.47 -47.34 42.62
C PRO A 64 -20.78 -46.69 41.41
N ASP A 65 -19.51 -47.02 41.19
CA ASP A 65 -18.69 -46.52 40.08
C ASP A 65 -18.61 -47.49 38.89
N LYS A 66 -19.18 -48.70 39.03
CA LYS A 66 -19.20 -49.73 38.00
C LYS A 66 -20.51 -50.50 37.97
N CYS A 67 -20.85 -51.00 36.79
CA CYS A 67 -21.85 -52.03 36.56
C CYS A 67 -21.24 -53.15 35.72
N GLY A 68 -20.94 -54.29 36.36
CA GLY A 68 -20.11 -55.32 35.74
C GLY A 68 -18.72 -54.78 35.40
N ASN A 69 -18.34 -54.85 34.12
CA ASN A 69 -17.06 -54.35 33.62
C ASN A 69 -17.12 -52.89 33.12
N ILE A 70 -18.29 -52.26 33.14
CA ILE A 70 -18.50 -50.90 32.64
C ILE A 70 -18.29 -49.90 33.77
N SER A 71 -17.44 -48.90 33.53
CA SER A 71 -17.28 -47.75 34.44
C SER A 71 -18.45 -46.79 34.27
N ILE A 72 -19.03 -46.34 35.38
CA ILE A 72 -20.14 -45.39 35.41
C ILE A 72 -19.67 -44.11 36.11
N PRO A 73 -19.13 -43.15 35.34
CA PRO A 73 -18.67 -41.88 35.89
C PRO A 73 -19.82 -40.86 35.97
N TYR A 74 -19.83 -40.02 37.00
CA TYR A 74 -20.79 -38.91 37.12
C TYR A 74 -20.62 -37.94 35.93
N PRO A 75 -21.69 -37.43 35.27
CA PRO A 75 -23.07 -37.35 35.71
C PRO A 75 -23.89 -38.65 35.60
N PHE A 76 -23.35 -39.70 34.98
CA PHE A 76 -24.01 -41.01 34.94
C PHE A 76 -23.97 -41.69 36.31
N GLY A 77 -24.99 -42.47 36.62
CA GLY A 77 -25.04 -43.17 37.90
C GLY A 77 -26.23 -44.10 38.05
N THR A 78 -26.14 -44.99 39.05
CA THR A 78 -27.17 -46.00 39.35
C THR A 78 -27.76 -45.73 40.73
N GLY A 79 -29.09 -45.62 40.79
CA GLY A 79 -29.82 -45.39 42.04
C GLY A 79 -30.12 -43.92 42.32
N LYS A 80 -31.10 -43.69 43.21
CA LYS A 80 -31.62 -42.34 43.49
C LYS A 80 -30.53 -41.46 44.12
N GLY A 81 -30.28 -40.30 43.51
CA GLY A 81 -29.29 -39.32 43.98
C GLY A 81 -27.86 -39.56 43.52
N CYS A 82 -27.61 -40.57 42.68
CA CYS A 82 -26.27 -40.92 42.19
C CYS A 82 -25.95 -40.40 40.79
N PHE A 83 -26.89 -39.71 40.14
CA PHE A 83 -26.76 -39.23 38.78
C PHE A 83 -27.43 -37.86 38.64
N GLN A 84 -27.08 -37.14 37.57
CA GLN A 84 -27.80 -35.94 37.15
C GLN A 84 -28.84 -36.37 36.11
N GLU A 85 -30.12 -36.02 36.28
CA GLU A 85 -31.14 -36.34 35.28
C GLU A 85 -30.78 -35.75 33.90
N PRO A 86 -30.90 -36.50 32.78
CA PRO A 86 -31.45 -37.85 32.66
C PRO A 86 -30.41 -39.00 32.56
N PHE A 87 -29.19 -38.80 33.07
CA PHE A 87 -28.07 -39.76 32.98
C PHE A 87 -28.20 -40.98 33.90
N ASN A 88 -29.42 -41.44 34.16
CA ASN A 88 -29.68 -42.66 34.92
C ASN A 88 -29.16 -43.88 34.15
N VAL A 89 -28.41 -44.74 34.83
CA VAL A 89 -27.96 -46.04 34.30
C VAL A 89 -28.59 -47.16 35.10
N THR A 90 -29.38 -48.00 34.41
CA THR A 90 -29.95 -49.21 34.98
C THR A 90 -28.94 -50.34 34.87
N CYS A 91 -28.49 -50.86 36.02
CA CYS A 91 -27.63 -52.03 36.08
C CYS A 91 -28.47 -53.28 36.34
N ASN A 92 -28.46 -54.23 35.42
CA ASN A 92 -29.05 -55.55 35.63
C ASN A 92 -27.96 -56.64 35.51
N GLY A 93 -28.30 -57.89 35.81
CA GLY A 93 -27.34 -59.00 35.74
C GLY A 93 -26.73 -59.26 34.34
N THR A 94 -27.26 -58.65 33.27
CA THR A 94 -26.80 -58.81 31.88
C THR A 94 -25.98 -57.62 31.35
N GLY A 95 -25.95 -56.49 32.07
CA GLY A 95 -25.12 -55.32 31.72
C GLY A 95 -25.66 -53.98 32.23
N ALA A 96 -25.04 -52.91 31.74
CA ALA A 96 -25.45 -51.52 31.97
C ALA A 96 -26.35 -51.03 30.82
N TYR A 97 -27.42 -50.31 31.14
CA TYR A 97 -28.39 -49.81 30.17
C TYR A 97 -28.72 -48.34 30.46
N LEU A 98 -28.85 -47.53 29.40
CA LEU A 98 -29.34 -46.17 29.53
C LEU A 98 -30.78 -46.20 30.04
N GLY A 99 -31.06 -45.48 31.13
CA GLY A 99 -32.39 -45.43 31.73
C GLY A 99 -33.45 -44.76 30.87
N SER A 100 -33.04 -43.92 29.91
CA SER A 100 -33.94 -43.17 29.03
C SER A 100 -34.58 -44.03 27.93
N ASN A 101 -33.82 -44.93 27.30
CA ASN A 101 -34.26 -45.69 26.13
C ASN A 101 -33.92 -47.20 26.19
N GLY A 102 -33.28 -47.66 27.26
CA GLY A 102 -32.92 -49.07 27.44
C GLY A 102 -31.81 -49.58 26.51
N LEU A 103 -31.05 -48.70 25.85
CA LEU A 103 -29.90 -49.13 25.05
C LEU A 103 -28.78 -49.65 25.95
N ARG A 104 -28.21 -50.81 25.59
CA ARG A 104 -27.09 -51.42 26.33
C ARG A 104 -25.83 -50.59 26.13
N ILE A 105 -25.20 -50.21 27.23
CA ILE A 105 -23.96 -49.43 27.24
C ILE A 105 -22.76 -50.37 27.08
N LEU A 106 -21.88 -50.03 26.15
CA LEU A 106 -20.61 -50.72 25.88
C LEU A 106 -19.43 -50.00 26.52
N ASP A 107 -19.46 -48.66 26.55
CA ASP A 107 -18.42 -47.81 27.14
C ASP A 107 -18.94 -46.38 27.36
N ILE A 108 -18.41 -45.68 28.38
CA ILE A 108 -18.70 -44.26 28.65
C ILE A 108 -17.37 -43.50 28.73
N SER A 109 -17.16 -42.56 27.82
CA SER A 109 -15.99 -41.68 27.83
C SER A 109 -16.40 -40.26 28.23
N LEU A 110 -16.02 -39.85 29.44
CA LEU A 110 -16.20 -38.45 29.86
C LEU A 110 -15.35 -37.49 29.03
N THR A 111 -14.09 -37.85 28.77
CA THR A 111 -13.11 -36.99 28.10
C THR A 111 -13.48 -36.71 26.64
N LEU A 112 -14.02 -37.72 25.94
CA LEU A 112 -14.50 -37.54 24.57
C LEU A 112 -15.94 -37.00 24.54
N GLY A 113 -16.66 -37.12 25.66
CA GLY A 113 -18.08 -36.84 25.75
C GLY A 113 -18.90 -37.76 24.84
N GLU A 114 -18.54 -39.04 24.84
CA GLU A 114 -19.12 -40.10 24.00
C GLU A 114 -19.66 -41.24 24.88
N VAL A 115 -20.78 -41.85 24.47
CA VAL A 115 -21.28 -43.11 25.01
C VAL A 115 -21.40 -44.11 23.87
N ARG A 116 -20.70 -45.24 23.98
CA ARG A 116 -20.87 -46.35 23.04
C ARG A 116 -22.02 -47.22 23.50
N VAL A 117 -23.00 -47.42 22.63
CA VAL A 117 -24.16 -48.25 22.89
C VAL A 117 -24.31 -49.34 21.83
N GLN A 118 -25.02 -50.39 22.20
CA GLN A 118 -25.44 -51.43 21.28
C GLN A 118 -26.73 -50.99 20.57
N ASN A 119 -26.67 -50.74 19.26
CA ASN A 119 -27.81 -50.40 18.42
C ASN A 119 -28.51 -51.68 17.91
N PRO A 120 -29.72 -52.02 18.39
CA PRO A 120 -30.45 -53.19 17.92
C PRO A 120 -31.18 -52.96 16.57
N HIS A 121 -31.24 -51.73 16.06
CA HIS A 121 -32.03 -51.36 14.87
C HIS A 121 -31.23 -51.62 13.59
N ILE A 122 -31.24 -52.88 13.15
CA ILE A 122 -30.74 -53.30 11.85
C ILE A 122 -31.94 -53.60 10.95
N THR A 123 -32.20 -52.74 9.98
CA THR A 123 -33.25 -53.01 9.00
C THR A 123 -32.77 -54.06 8.02
N SER A 124 -33.56 -55.11 7.84
CA SER A 124 -33.32 -56.12 6.81
C SER A 124 -34.54 -56.24 5.91
N ARG A 125 -34.28 -56.33 4.61
CA ARG A 125 -35.30 -56.57 3.59
C ARG A 125 -34.83 -57.70 2.69
N CYS A 126 -35.48 -58.85 2.82
CA CYS A 126 -35.16 -60.06 2.09
C CYS A 126 -36.29 -60.42 1.12
N ASN A 127 -35.94 -60.73 -0.12
CA ASN A 127 -36.84 -61.19 -1.15
C ASN A 127 -36.22 -62.39 -1.87
N PHE A 128 -36.69 -63.59 -1.56
CA PHE A 128 -36.12 -64.84 -2.05
C PHE A 128 -36.77 -65.30 -3.36
N SER A 129 -36.02 -66.01 -4.20
CA SER A 129 -36.51 -66.50 -5.51
C SER A 129 -37.68 -67.49 -5.42
N ASN A 130 -37.95 -68.05 -4.23
CA ASN A 130 -39.13 -68.88 -3.96
C ASN A 130 -40.43 -68.07 -3.72
N GLY A 131 -40.37 -66.73 -3.83
CA GLY A 131 -41.50 -65.83 -3.62
C GLY A 131 -41.72 -65.41 -2.15
N SER A 132 -40.92 -65.90 -1.21
CA SER A 132 -40.99 -65.44 0.19
C SER A 132 -40.30 -64.09 0.37
N ASN A 133 -40.96 -63.19 1.10
CA ASN A 133 -40.42 -61.90 1.49
C ASN A 133 -40.42 -61.75 3.01
N SER A 134 -39.41 -61.07 3.53
CA SER A 134 -39.31 -60.73 4.95
C SER A 134 -38.75 -59.32 5.09
N THR A 135 -39.35 -58.53 5.97
CA THR A 135 -38.82 -57.22 6.36
C THR A 135 -38.83 -57.15 7.88
N SER A 136 -37.72 -56.71 8.46
CA SER A 136 -37.53 -56.60 9.91
C SER A 136 -36.71 -55.34 10.24
N GLY A 137 -36.86 -54.82 11.46
CA GLY A 137 -36.05 -53.72 11.98
C GLY A 137 -36.52 -52.30 11.62
N LEU A 138 -37.79 -52.12 11.19
CA LEU A 138 -38.38 -50.83 10.80
C LEU A 138 -38.73 -49.88 11.96
N ASP A 139 -38.19 -50.13 13.16
CA ASP A 139 -38.47 -49.34 14.36
C ASP A 139 -37.59 -48.09 14.41
N ILE A 140 -38.18 -46.95 14.77
CA ILE A 140 -37.46 -45.69 14.98
C ILE A 140 -36.68 -45.79 16.29
N LEU A 141 -35.38 -45.53 16.24
CA LEU A 141 -34.58 -45.32 17.46
C LEU A 141 -34.76 -43.87 17.90
N THR A 142 -35.26 -43.66 19.12
CA THR A 142 -35.43 -42.32 19.72
C THR A 142 -34.53 -42.17 20.96
N LEU A 143 -33.77 -41.09 20.99
CA LEU A 143 -32.90 -40.69 22.08
C LEU A 143 -33.56 -39.59 22.91
N ASP A 144 -33.15 -39.46 24.17
CA ASP A 144 -33.50 -38.31 24.98
C ASP A 144 -32.79 -37.03 24.47
N PRO A 145 -33.23 -35.83 24.89
CA PRO A 145 -32.68 -34.57 24.38
C PRO A 145 -31.19 -34.33 24.64
N PHE A 146 -30.54 -35.13 25.49
CA PHE A 146 -29.16 -34.94 25.91
C PHE A 146 -28.20 -35.94 25.24
N HIS A 147 -28.73 -36.83 24.41
CA HIS A 147 -27.94 -37.77 23.60
C HIS A 147 -28.28 -37.58 22.12
N THR A 148 -27.26 -37.54 21.27
CA THR A 148 -27.40 -37.47 19.81
C THR A 148 -26.47 -38.47 19.15
N VAL A 149 -26.84 -39.00 17.98
CA VAL A 149 -25.93 -39.85 17.21
C VAL A 149 -24.75 -39.02 16.73
N SER A 150 -23.53 -39.49 17.01
CA SER A 150 -22.32 -38.77 16.61
C SER A 150 -22.15 -38.81 15.10
N ASN A 151 -22.16 -37.65 14.46
CA ASN A 151 -22.05 -37.54 13.00
C ASN A 151 -20.62 -37.74 12.47
N THR A 152 -19.62 -37.68 13.34
CA THR A 152 -18.20 -37.90 13.00
C THR A 152 -17.72 -39.31 13.29
N LYS A 153 -18.41 -40.03 14.19
CA LYS A 153 -18.03 -41.36 14.64
C LYS A 153 -18.92 -42.46 14.12
N ASN A 154 -19.97 -42.16 13.35
CA ASN A 154 -20.85 -43.18 12.80
C ASN A 154 -21.05 -43.00 11.29
N LYS A 155 -21.35 -44.12 10.61
CA LYS A 155 -21.74 -44.15 9.21
C LYS A 155 -23.03 -44.92 9.02
N LEU A 156 -23.88 -44.43 8.12
CA LEU A 156 -24.93 -45.26 7.51
C LEU A 156 -24.22 -46.32 6.67
N THR A 157 -24.49 -47.59 6.95
CA THR A 157 -23.95 -48.72 6.20
C THR A 157 -25.08 -49.53 5.59
N SER A 158 -24.95 -49.84 4.31
CA SER A 158 -25.80 -50.79 3.61
C SER A 158 -25.01 -51.99 3.12
N ILE A 159 -25.64 -53.16 3.19
CA ILE A 159 -25.11 -54.42 2.66
C ILE A 159 -26.16 -55.02 1.73
N GLY A 160 -25.73 -55.51 0.57
CA GLY A 160 -26.58 -56.09 -0.47
C GLY A 160 -26.45 -55.34 -1.79
N CYS A 161 -27.22 -55.75 -2.79
CA CYS A 161 -27.16 -55.20 -4.15
C CYS A 161 -28.54 -54.68 -4.60
N GLY A 162 -28.59 -53.54 -5.29
CA GLY A 162 -29.81 -53.00 -5.88
C GLY A 162 -30.76 -52.31 -4.90
N GLY A 163 -30.28 -51.92 -3.73
CA GLY A 163 -31.02 -51.17 -2.72
C GLY A 163 -30.43 -49.79 -2.45
N LEU A 164 -31.30 -48.79 -2.32
CA LEU A 164 -30.98 -47.49 -1.75
C LEU A 164 -31.16 -47.59 -0.23
N ALA A 165 -30.08 -47.49 0.52
CA ALA A 165 -30.16 -47.25 1.96
C ALA A 165 -30.47 -45.78 2.20
N MET A 166 -31.44 -45.52 3.06
CA MET A 166 -31.85 -44.18 3.44
C MET A 166 -31.92 -44.11 4.96
N LEU A 167 -31.20 -43.15 5.54
CA LEU A 167 -31.30 -42.76 6.93
C LEU A 167 -32.17 -41.51 6.98
N VAL A 168 -33.33 -41.60 7.62
CA VAL A 168 -34.16 -40.43 7.91
C VAL A 168 -33.97 -40.11 9.39
N GLY A 169 -33.38 -38.95 9.66
CA GLY A 169 -33.13 -38.46 11.00
C GLY A 169 -33.97 -37.24 11.34
N GLN A 170 -34.26 -37.07 12.62
CA GLN A 170 -34.72 -35.81 13.19
C GLN A 170 -33.55 -35.21 13.97
N ALA A 171 -33.22 -33.96 13.71
CA ALA A 171 -32.15 -33.23 14.38
C ALA A 171 -32.69 -31.91 14.98
N LYS A 172 -32.02 -31.41 16.02
CA LYS A 172 -32.31 -30.11 16.64
C LYS A 172 -31.21 -29.11 16.31
N GLY A 173 -31.59 -27.98 15.73
CA GLY A 173 -30.67 -26.87 15.48
C GLY A 173 -30.37 -26.08 16.76
N LYS A 174 -29.42 -25.14 16.68
CA LYS A 174 -29.07 -24.23 17.79
C LYS A 174 -30.27 -23.44 18.33
N ASN A 175 -31.25 -23.14 17.47
CA ASN A 175 -32.49 -22.44 17.85
C ASN A 175 -33.55 -23.37 18.46
N GLN A 176 -33.20 -24.61 18.82
CA GLN A 176 -34.11 -25.68 19.27
C GLN A 176 -35.20 -26.09 18.25
N LEU A 177 -35.13 -25.56 17.03
CA LEU A 177 -36.01 -25.96 15.94
C LEU A 177 -35.63 -27.36 15.44
N GLU A 178 -36.62 -28.24 15.40
CA GLU A 178 -36.48 -29.58 14.85
C GLU A 178 -36.54 -29.54 13.33
N TYR A 179 -35.61 -30.23 12.67
CA TYR A 179 -35.58 -30.39 11.22
C TYR A 179 -35.24 -31.84 10.84
N LEU A 180 -35.68 -32.25 9.65
CA LEU A 180 -35.42 -33.58 9.13
C LEU A 180 -34.08 -33.60 8.38
N THR A 181 -33.29 -34.63 8.62
CA THR A 181 -32.09 -34.97 7.84
C THR A 181 -32.36 -36.25 7.06
N ALA A 182 -31.76 -36.34 5.87
CA ALA A 182 -31.84 -37.53 5.05
C ALA A 182 -30.48 -37.81 4.44
N ASP A 183 -29.87 -38.93 4.82
CA ASP A 183 -28.64 -39.44 4.21
C ASP A 183 -28.98 -40.69 3.40
N SER A 184 -28.29 -40.89 2.29
CA SER A 184 -28.52 -42.09 1.50
C SER A 184 -27.25 -42.59 0.83
N CYS A 185 -27.20 -43.90 0.62
CA CYS A 185 -26.19 -44.54 -0.20
C CYS A 185 -26.82 -45.66 -1.01
N ILE A 186 -26.23 -45.95 -2.17
CA ILE A 186 -26.70 -47.02 -3.05
C ILE A 186 -25.56 -47.96 -3.37
N SER A 187 -25.85 -49.26 -3.35
CA SER A 187 -24.95 -50.30 -3.83
C SER A 187 -25.54 -50.98 -5.05
N SER A 188 -24.70 -51.18 -6.08
CA SER A 188 -25.10 -51.81 -7.34
C SER A 188 -24.15 -52.95 -7.70
N CYS A 189 -24.70 -54.03 -8.25
CA CYS A 189 -23.95 -55.23 -8.62
C CYS A 189 -24.54 -55.79 -9.91
N MET A 190 -23.70 -56.18 -10.87
CA MET A 190 -24.16 -56.84 -12.09
C MET A 190 -24.33 -58.35 -11.86
N ASP A 191 -23.32 -58.96 -11.22
CA ASP A 191 -23.30 -60.37 -10.84
C ASP A 191 -22.37 -60.57 -9.62
N VAL A 192 -22.28 -61.80 -9.12
CA VAL A 192 -21.43 -62.14 -7.96
C VAL A 192 -19.95 -61.84 -8.21
N SER A 193 -19.45 -61.93 -9.45
CA SER A 193 -18.05 -61.71 -9.81
C SER A 193 -17.66 -60.23 -9.80
N SER A 194 -18.63 -59.32 -10.00
CA SER A 194 -18.41 -57.88 -9.88
C SER A 194 -18.06 -57.42 -8.45
N ILE A 195 -18.26 -58.28 -7.45
CA ILE A 195 -17.98 -57.98 -6.04
C ILE A 195 -16.55 -58.44 -5.70
N GLY A 196 -15.69 -57.48 -5.33
CA GLY A 196 -14.33 -57.75 -4.89
C GLY A 196 -14.25 -58.52 -3.57
N ASN A 197 -13.11 -59.18 -3.33
CA ASN A 197 -12.83 -59.89 -2.06
C ASN A 197 -12.20 -58.98 -0.98
N GLY A 198 -12.10 -57.67 -1.24
CA GLY A 198 -11.58 -56.71 -0.27
C GLY A 198 -12.56 -56.48 0.88
N THR A 199 -12.03 -55.95 1.99
CA THR A 199 -12.82 -55.60 3.18
C THR A 199 -13.42 -54.19 3.11
N GLU A 200 -13.14 -53.46 2.04
CA GLU A 200 -13.55 -52.08 1.82
C GLU A 200 -14.94 -51.99 1.18
N CYS A 201 -15.72 -51.01 1.60
CA CYS A 201 -17.06 -50.75 1.10
C CYS A 201 -16.99 -49.83 -0.14
N SER A 202 -16.95 -50.40 -1.33
CA SER A 202 -16.62 -49.70 -2.59
C SER A 202 -17.82 -49.34 -3.48
N GLY A 203 -19.05 -49.50 -2.99
CA GLY A 203 -20.28 -49.28 -3.79
C GLY A 203 -20.80 -50.54 -4.50
N MET A 204 -20.03 -51.64 -4.48
CA MET A 204 -20.45 -52.95 -5.00
C MET A 204 -20.70 -53.91 -3.84
N GLY A 205 -21.97 -54.24 -3.58
CA GLY A 205 -22.41 -55.10 -2.48
C GLY A 205 -22.43 -54.42 -1.09
N CYS A 206 -21.77 -53.27 -0.96
CA CYS A 206 -21.80 -52.44 0.24
C CYS A 206 -21.76 -50.97 -0.15
N CYS A 207 -22.48 -50.12 0.58
CA CYS A 207 -22.30 -48.68 0.52
C CYS A 207 -22.25 -48.08 1.92
N GLN A 208 -21.51 -46.99 2.08
CA GLN A 208 -21.45 -46.21 3.30
C GLN A 208 -21.69 -44.73 2.98
N ALA A 209 -22.43 -44.05 3.85
CA ALA A 209 -22.61 -42.60 3.82
C ALA A 209 -22.33 -41.99 5.19
N PRO A 210 -21.81 -40.75 5.24
CA PRO A 210 -21.74 -40.00 6.49
C PRO A 210 -23.15 -39.78 7.05
N VAL A 211 -23.25 -39.68 8.37
CA VAL A 211 -24.49 -39.29 9.05
C VAL A 211 -24.51 -37.77 9.14
N SER A 212 -25.58 -37.12 8.67
CA SER A 212 -25.71 -35.67 8.68
C SER A 212 -26.48 -35.18 9.91
N GLY A 213 -25.91 -34.17 10.57
CA GLY A 213 -26.52 -33.49 11.71
C GLY A 213 -26.50 -34.29 13.01
N ASN A 214 -26.89 -33.64 14.10
CA ASN A 214 -26.97 -34.25 15.42
C ASN A 214 -28.35 -34.88 15.62
N ILE A 215 -28.57 -36.03 15.00
CA ILE A 215 -29.87 -36.68 15.00
C ILE A 215 -30.17 -37.28 16.38
N ASN A 216 -31.37 -37.02 16.90
CA ASN A 216 -31.87 -37.56 18.16
C ASN A 216 -32.94 -38.64 17.96
N ALA A 217 -33.48 -38.77 16.76
CA ALA A 217 -34.27 -39.92 16.37
C ALA A 217 -33.94 -40.29 14.93
N PHE A 218 -33.91 -41.58 14.59
CA PHE A 218 -33.63 -42.00 13.23
C PHE A 218 -34.26 -43.33 12.83
N LEU A 219 -34.44 -43.49 11.53
CA LEU A 219 -34.82 -44.74 10.87
C LEU A 219 -33.87 -44.99 9.70
N ALA A 220 -33.11 -46.08 9.76
CA ALA A 220 -32.36 -46.59 8.62
C ALA A 220 -33.21 -47.61 7.88
N GLN A 221 -33.40 -47.44 6.56
CA GLN A 221 -34.21 -48.37 5.76
C GLN A 221 -33.61 -48.66 4.40
N SER A 222 -33.91 -49.84 3.86
CA SER A 222 -33.51 -50.26 2.51
C SER A 222 -34.68 -50.21 1.54
N ILE A 223 -34.55 -49.40 0.49
CA ILE A 223 -35.55 -49.24 -0.57
C ILE A 223 -35.00 -49.89 -1.85
N PRO A 224 -35.59 -51.00 -2.34
CA PRO A 224 -35.20 -51.60 -3.62
C PRO A 224 -35.40 -50.60 -4.75
N VAL A 225 -34.39 -50.45 -5.61
CA VAL A 225 -34.47 -49.59 -6.79
C VAL A 225 -34.84 -50.45 -7.98
N SER A 226 -36.08 -50.33 -8.49
CA SER A 226 -36.62 -51.21 -9.53
C SER A 226 -35.81 -51.27 -10.82
N ALA A 227 -35.06 -50.20 -11.14
CA ALA A 227 -34.15 -50.17 -12.29
C ALA A 227 -32.91 -51.06 -12.13
N ILE A 228 -32.53 -51.41 -10.89
CA ILE A 228 -31.29 -52.12 -10.56
C ILE A 228 -31.59 -53.50 -9.95
N TYR A 229 -32.62 -53.59 -9.11
CA TYR A 229 -33.04 -54.83 -8.46
C TYR A 229 -33.92 -55.67 -9.38
N ASN A 230 -33.30 -56.60 -10.12
CA ASN A 230 -33.94 -57.55 -11.02
C ASN A 230 -33.81 -59.00 -10.52
N SER A 231 -34.38 -59.96 -11.26
CA SER A 231 -34.33 -61.39 -10.91
C SER A 231 -32.90 -61.96 -10.83
N THR A 232 -31.95 -61.42 -11.60
CA THR A 232 -30.53 -61.80 -11.53
C THR A 232 -29.93 -61.38 -10.20
N VAL A 233 -30.10 -60.12 -9.78
CA VAL A 233 -29.63 -59.62 -8.48
C VAL A 233 -30.28 -60.38 -7.32
N GLN A 234 -31.58 -60.63 -7.42
CA GLN A 234 -32.34 -61.39 -6.42
C GLN A 234 -31.78 -62.81 -6.20
N SER A 235 -31.28 -63.45 -7.26
CA SER A 235 -30.79 -64.83 -7.19
C SER A 235 -29.54 -65.02 -6.33
N PHE A 236 -28.71 -63.98 -6.19
CA PHE A 236 -27.45 -64.06 -5.44
C PHE A 236 -27.34 -63.06 -4.28
N SER A 237 -28.18 -62.03 -4.22
CA SER A 237 -28.25 -61.04 -3.14
C SER A 237 -29.69 -60.89 -2.65
N PRO A 238 -30.29 -61.94 -2.04
CA PRO A 238 -31.69 -61.94 -1.67
C PRO A 238 -32.03 -60.97 -0.53
N CYS A 239 -31.04 -60.55 0.27
CA CYS A 239 -31.24 -59.67 1.43
C CYS A 239 -30.46 -58.37 1.29
N THR A 240 -31.07 -57.28 1.73
CA THR A 240 -30.42 -55.98 1.94
C THR A 240 -30.52 -55.60 3.40
N TYR A 241 -29.41 -55.10 3.97
CA TYR A 241 -29.34 -54.63 5.35
C TYR A 241 -29.00 -53.15 5.37
N SER A 242 -29.59 -52.38 6.28
CA SER A 242 -29.26 -50.98 6.52
C SER A 242 -29.23 -50.70 8.02
N PHE A 243 -28.15 -50.08 8.49
CA PHE A 243 -27.94 -49.75 9.89
C PHE A 243 -26.95 -48.58 10.04
N VAL A 244 -26.94 -47.95 11.21
CA VAL A 244 -25.92 -46.97 11.60
C VAL A 244 -25.01 -47.61 12.63
N ALA A 245 -23.70 -47.52 12.40
CA ALA A 245 -22.69 -48.08 13.31
C ALA A 245 -21.44 -47.20 13.39
N GLU A 246 -20.62 -47.45 14.42
CA GLU A 246 -19.33 -46.78 14.63
C GLU A 246 -18.43 -46.91 13.38
N ASP A 247 -17.80 -45.80 13.04
CA ASP A 247 -16.86 -45.73 11.93
C ASP A 247 -15.67 -46.68 12.19
N ASP A 248 -15.13 -47.26 11.12
CA ASP A 248 -14.09 -48.30 11.13
C ASP A 248 -14.42 -49.66 11.77
N TRP A 249 -15.51 -49.79 12.55
CA TRP A 249 -15.92 -51.07 13.14
C TRP A 249 -16.34 -52.09 12.07
N PHE A 250 -17.13 -51.65 11.08
CA PHE A 250 -17.62 -52.54 10.04
C PHE A 250 -16.57 -52.78 8.95
N LYS A 251 -16.24 -54.05 8.72
CA LYS A 251 -15.45 -54.51 7.57
C LYS A 251 -16.33 -55.39 6.69
N PHE A 252 -16.34 -55.09 5.39
CA PHE A 252 -17.17 -55.81 4.43
C PHE A 252 -16.69 -57.26 4.29
N ASP A 253 -17.63 -58.20 4.22
CA ASP A 253 -17.39 -59.60 3.94
C ASP A 253 -18.35 -60.03 2.82
N ARG A 254 -17.79 -60.57 1.74
CA ARG A 254 -18.55 -61.01 0.57
C ARG A 254 -19.60 -62.07 0.91
N SER A 255 -19.39 -62.86 1.98
CA SER A 255 -20.38 -63.84 2.47
C SER A 255 -21.68 -63.21 2.96
N TYR A 256 -21.72 -61.90 3.24
CA TYR A 256 -22.94 -61.21 3.65
C TYR A 256 -23.91 -60.97 2.48
N ILE A 257 -23.47 -61.10 1.23
CA ILE A 257 -24.31 -60.88 0.05
C ILE A 257 -25.22 -62.07 -0.22
N ASN A 258 -24.67 -63.28 -0.23
CA ASN A 258 -25.37 -64.50 -0.63
C ASN A 258 -25.97 -65.29 0.53
N SER A 259 -26.04 -64.70 1.73
CA SER A 259 -26.52 -65.39 2.94
C SER A 259 -27.26 -64.44 3.88
N THR A 260 -27.85 -65.03 4.93
CA THR A 260 -28.40 -64.28 6.07
C THR A 260 -27.40 -64.16 7.23
N ASN A 261 -26.11 -64.44 6.97
CA ASN A 261 -25.08 -64.52 8.01
C ASN A 261 -24.90 -63.21 8.78
N PHE A 262 -25.06 -62.06 8.12
CA PHE A 262 -24.96 -60.77 8.79
C PHE A 262 -26.01 -60.61 9.90
N GLY A 263 -27.29 -60.83 9.58
CA GLY A 263 -28.38 -60.74 10.56
C GLY A 263 -28.27 -61.77 11.70
N ARG A 264 -27.71 -62.96 11.42
CA ARG A 264 -27.46 -63.98 12.47
C ARG A 264 -26.27 -63.67 13.35
N LYS A 265 -25.23 -63.02 12.80
CA LYS A 265 -24.01 -62.66 13.55
C LYS A 265 -24.26 -61.50 14.50
N TYR A 266 -25.11 -60.55 14.11
CA TYR A 266 -25.38 -59.32 14.85
C TYR A 266 -26.82 -59.24 15.36
N THR A 267 -27.35 -60.35 15.89
CA THR A 267 -28.71 -60.39 16.47
C THR A 267 -28.88 -59.44 17.64
N ASP A 268 -27.80 -59.21 18.38
CA ASP A 268 -27.78 -58.31 19.54
C ASP A 268 -27.55 -56.86 19.11
N GLY A 269 -27.36 -56.57 17.82
CA GLY A 269 -27.11 -55.23 17.28
C GLY A 269 -25.68 -54.96 16.83
N VAL A 270 -25.41 -53.69 16.51
CA VAL A 270 -24.11 -53.15 16.10
C VAL A 270 -23.69 -52.00 17.02
N PRO A 271 -22.39 -51.70 17.21
CA PRO A 271 -21.97 -50.59 18.05
C PRO A 271 -22.34 -49.24 17.42
N LEU A 272 -22.82 -48.31 18.25
CA LEU A 272 -23.22 -46.96 17.87
C LEU A 272 -22.62 -45.98 18.88
N VAL A 273 -22.03 -44.88 18.38
CA VAL A 273 -21.46 -43.83 19.23
C VAL A 273 -22.46 -42.69 19.39
N LEU A 274 -22.81 -42.35 20.63
CA LEU A 274 -23.64 -41.20 20.96
C LEU A 274 -22.78 -40.09 21.53
N ASP A 275 -22.96 -38.87 21.05
CA ASP A 275 -22.49 -37.67 21.73
C ASP A 275 -23.50 -37.31 22.84
N TRP A 276 -23.03 -36.82 23.98
CA TRP A 276 -23.90 -36.38 25.07
C TRP A 276 -23.56 -34.98 25.59
N VAL A 277 -24.55 -34.27 26.13
CA VAL A 277 -24.42 -32.88 26.62
C VAL A 277 -25.16 -32.65 27.92
N VAL A 278 -24.72 -31.69 28.74
CA VAL A 278 -25.45 -31.23 29.93
C VAL A 278 -26.10 -29.87 29.68
N GLY A 279 -27.26 -29.67 30.31
CA GLY A 279 -28.01 -28.41 30.21
C GLY A 279 -28.54 -28.13 28.81
N ASN A 280 -29.07 -26.91 28.60
CA ASN A 280 -29.75 -26.53 27.35
C ASN A 280 -29.24 -25.18 26.78
N GLY A 281 -28.20 -24.59 27.38
CA GLY A 281 -27.62 -23.30 26.99
C GLY A 281 -26.13 -23.41 26.67
N SER A 282 -25.55 -22.31 26.18
CA SER A 282 -24.10 -22.22 25.92
C SER A 282 -23.30 -21.98 27.21
N CYS A 283 -22.00 -22.26 27.18
CA CYS A 283 -21.06 -21.98 28.27
C CYS A 283 -21.11 -20.53 28.77
N SER A 284 -21.31 -19.57 27.85
CA SER A 284 -21.39 -18.14 28.16
C SER A 284 -22.63 -17.75 28.95
N GLU A 285 -23.73 -18.47 28.77
CA GLU A 285 -25.02 -18.23 29.43
C GLU A 285 -25.10 -18.99 30.76
N THR A 286 -24.59 -20.22 30.78
CA THR A 286 -24.77 -21.17 31.90
C THR A 286 -23.77 -20.96 33.04
N SER A 287 -22.59 -20.38 32.77
CA SER A 287 -21.62 -19.98 33.80
C SER A 287 -22.18 -18.97 34.83
N LYS A 288 -23.30 -18.32 34.52
CA LYS A 288 -24.01 -17.38 35.40
C LYS A 288 -25.10 -18.04 36.26
N MET A 289 -25.36 -19.33 36.08
CA MET A 289 -26.49 -20.04 36.70
C MET A 289 -26.21 -20.62 38.10
N GLY A 290 -25.07 -20.29 38.73
CA GLY A 290 -24.75 -20.67 40.10
C GLY A 290 -24.80 -22.19 40.31
N SER A 291 -25.66 -22.67 41.23
CA SER A 291 -25.77 -24.10 41.59
C SER A 291 -26.32 -25.01 40.49
N GLN A 292 -26.83 -24.45 39.38
CA GLN A 292 -27.29 -25.23 38.21
C GLN A 292 -26.18 -25.44 37.17
N TYR A 293 -25.00 -24.86 37.38
CA TYR A 293 -23.84 -25.05 36.52
C TYR A 293 -23.23 -26.44 36.73
N ALA A 294 -22.98 -27.19 35.66
CA ALA A 294 -22.58 -28.59 35.75
C ALA A 294 -21.07 -28.80 35.98
N CYS A 295 -20.22 -27.84 35.59
CA CYS A 295 -18.76 -27.95 35.78
C CYS A 295 -18.42 -27.50 37.20
N GLN A 296 -18.35 -28.47 38.11
CA GLN A 296 -18.23 -28.21 39.56
C GLN A 296 -16.77 -28.19 40.05
N ALA A 297 -15.82 -28.69 39.24
CA ALA A 297 -14.41 -28.68 39.60
C ALA A 297 -13.77 -27.31 39.33
N MET A 298 -12.88 -26.85 40.24
CA MET A 298 -12.20 -25.55 40.10
C MET A 298 -11.29 -25.47 38.87
N ASN A 299 -10.60 -26.55 38.52
CA ASN A 299 -9.72 -26.65 37.35
C ASN A 299 -10.44 -27.40 36.23
N SER A 300 -11.65 -26.93 35.89
CA SER A 300 -12.42 -27.45 34.76
C SER A 300 -12.87 -26.33 33.83
N ASP A 301 -12.91 -26.66 32.55
CA ASP A 301 -13.32 -25.79 31.48
C ASP A 301 -14.67 -26.23 30.90
N CYS A 302 -15.48 -25.26 30.56
CA CYS A 302 -16.72 -25.47 29.82
C CYS A 302 -16.45 -25.52 28.33
N ILE A 303 -17.01 -26.53 27.66
CA ILE A 303 -16.87 -26.75 26.22
C ILE A 303 -18.23 -26.64 25.56
N ASP A 304 -18.40 -25.63 24.70
CA ASP A 304 -19.57 -25.49 23.84
C ASP A 304 -19.58 -26.60 22.78
N VAL A 305 -20.76 -27.17 22.53
CA VAL A 305 -20.92 -28.18 21.47
C VAL A 305 -21.39 -27.51 20.19
N SER A 306 -20.67 -27.75 19.09
CA SER A 306 -20.78 -26.98 17.85
C SER A 306 -22.16 -27.03 17.17
N ASN A 307 -22.94 -28.09 17.41
CA ASN A 307 -24.08 -28.48 16.57
C ASN A 307 -25.40 -28.70 17.32
N GLY A 308 -25.53 -28.21 18.56
CA GLY A 308 -26.77 -28.31 19.34
C GLY A 308 -26.75 -27.46 20.62
N PRO A 309 -27.89 -27.32 21.32
CA PRO A 309 -27.92 -26.70 22.64
C PRO A 309 -27.25 -27.60 23.69
N GLY A 310 -26.70 -27.00 24.75
CA GLY A 310 -25.99 -27.70 25.81
C GLY A 310 -24.47 -27.55 25.74
N TYR A 311 -23.80 -28.00 26.79
CA TYR A 311 -22.35 -27.89 26.94
C TYR A 311 -21.76 -29.14 27.60
N ARG A 312 -20.44 -29.23 27.67
CA ARG A 312 -19.70 -30.27 28.39
C ARG A 312 -18.67 -29.65 29.31
N CYS A 313 -18.16 -30.45 30.23
CA CYS A 313 -17.10 -30.05 31.15
C CYS A 313 -15.89 -30.95 30.91
N ASN A 314 -14.70 -30.36 30.82
CA ASN A 314 -13.44 -31.10 30.78
C ASN A 314 -12.51 -30.57 31.87
N CYS A 315 -11.60 -31.39 32.39
CA CYS A 315 -10.55 -30.83 33.24
C CYS A 315 -9.64 -29.93 32.41
N SER A 316 -9.18 -28.83 33.02
CA SER A 316 -8.25 -27.91 32.38
C SER A 316 -6.93 -28.59 32.06
N GLN A 317 -6.16 -28.01 31.13
CA GLN A 317 -4.85 -28.54 30.77
C GLN A 317 -3.96 -28.75 32.01
N GLY A 318 -3.37 -29.94 32.14
CA GLY A 318 -2.56 -30.34 33.30
C GLY A 318 -3.35 -30.99 34.45
N TYR A 319 -4.67 -31.17 34.29
CA TYR A 319 -5.53 -31.80 35.29
C TYR A 319 -6.29 -33.01 34.71
N GLU A 320 -6.52 -34.02 35.54
CA GLU A 320 -7.29 -35.22 35.20
C GLU A 320 -8.36 -35.53 36.26
N GLY A 321 -9.37 -36.29 35.85
CA GLY A 321 -10.45 -36.75 36.74
C GLY A 321 -11.84 -36.39 36.25
N ASN A 322 -12.73 -36.08 37.17
CA ASN A 322 -14.14 -35.80 36.86
C ASN A 322 -14.49 -34.31 37.07
N PRO A 323 -14.71 -33.54 35.99
CA PRO A 323 -15.00 -32.11 36.09
C PRO A 323 -16.40 -31.79 36.64
N TYR A 324 -17.29 -32.78 36.71
CA TYR A 324 -18.67 -32.65 37.23
C TYR A 324 -18.75 -32.82 38.75
N LEU A 325 -17.64 -33.18 39.41
CA LEU A 325 -17.56 -33.33 40.86
C LEU A 325 -16.76 -32.18 41.48
N GLN A 326 -17.20 -31.71 42.65
CA GLN A 326 -16.47 -30.69 43.40
C GLN A 326 -15.09 -31.24 43.81
N GLY A 327 -14.01 -30.59 43.35
CA GLY A 327 -12.64 -31.07 43.55
C GLY A 327 -12.28 -32.33 42.72
N GLY A 328 -13.05 -32.65 41.68
CA GLY A 328 -12.85 -33.85 40.88
C GLY A 328 -11.72 -33.78 39.85
N CYS A 329 -11.28 -32.58 39.45
CA CYS A 329 -10.07 -32.39 38.63
C CYS A 329 -8.83 -32.22 39.52
N LYS A 330 -7.92 -33.18 39.45
CA LYS A 330 -6.66 -33.20 40.20
C LYS A 330 -5.47 -32.97 39.28
N ASP A 331 -4.42 -32.39 39.84
CA ASP A 331 -3.15 -32.16 39.15
C ASP A 331 -2.58 -33.49 38.63
N ILE A 332 -2.21 -33.54 37.35
CA ILE A 332 -1.54 -34.70 36.76
C ILE A 332 -0.10 -34.67 37.24
N ASN A 333 0.36 -35.73 37.91
CA ASN A 333 1.79 -35.87 38.16
C ASN A 333 2.47 -36.44 36.92
N GLU A 334 3.00 -35.58 36.06
CA GLU A 334 3.62 -36.02 34.80
C GLU A 334 4.95 -36.76 35.01
N CYS A 335 5.53 -36.67 36.20
CA CYS A 335 6.79 -37.33 36.55
C CYS A 335 6.60 -38.75 37.11
N GLU A 336 5.36 -39.18 37.38
CA GLU A 336 5.06 -40.52 37.91
C GLU A 336 4.46 -41.45 36.83
N PRO A 337 4.69 -42.77 36.92
CA PRO A 337 4.03 -43.73 36.02
C PRO A 337 2.51 -43.79 36.26
N PRO A 338 1.67 -43.93 35.21
CA PRO A 338 2.03 -44.18 33.80
C PRO A 338 2.32 -42.90 32.99
N ASN A 339 2.06 -41.72 33.54
CA ASN A 339 2.09 -40.43 32.86
C ASN A 339 3.47 -40.06 32.32
N GLN A 340 4.55 -40.55 32.94
CA GLN A 340 5.93 -40.35 32.46
C GLN A 340 6.18 -40.83 31.02
N SER A 341 5.36 -41.75 30.52
CA SER A 341 5.40 -42.22 29.12
C SER A 341 4.69 -41.27 28.13
N LEU A 342 3.64 -40.58 28.58
CA LEU A 342 2.90 -39.58 27.79
C LEU A 342 3.58 -38.21 27.81
N TYR A 343 4.26 -37.87 28.91
CA TYR A 343 4.88 -36.57 29.12
C TYR A 343 6.41 -36.72 29.13
N PRO A 344 7.08 -36.53 27.98
CA PRO A 344 8.48 -36.86 27.84
C PRO A 344 9.35 -35.88 28.65
N CYS A 345 10.27 -36.45 29.43
CA CYS A 345 11.36 -35.72 30.08
C CYS A 345 12.64 -36.56 29.96
N LYS A 346 13.68 -35.98 29.34
CA LYS A 346 15.00 -36.61 29.16
C LYS A 346 16.03 -36.14 30.18
N GLY A 347 15.60 -35.34 31.16
CA GLY A 347 16.38 -34.85 32.28
C GLY A 347 15.73 -35.20 33.61
N ASN A 348 15.98 -34.36 34.62
CA ASN A 348 15.33 -34.43 35.91
C ASN A 348 13.93 -33.80 35.82
N CYS A 349 12.90 -34.63 36.03
CA CYS A 349 11.50 -34.21 36.01
C CYS A 349 11.08 -33.70 37.39
N ARG A 350 10.41 -32.56 37.43
CA ARG A 350 9.79 -32.01 38.63
C ARG A 350 8.37 -31.55 38.34
N ASN A 351 7.42 -32.19 39.00
CA ASN A 351 6.00 -31.85 38.93
C ASN A 351 5.74 -30.43 39.48
N THR A 352 4.83 -29.71 38.84
CA THR A 352 4.34 -28.38 39.24
C THR A 352 2.82 -28.34 39.12
N VAL A 353 2.15 -27.44 39.83
CA VAL A 353 0.68 -27.39 39.73
C VAL A 353 0.26 -26.98 38.32
N GLY A 354 -0.46 -27.86 37.62
CA GLY A 354 -0.93 -27.74 36.24
C GLY A 354 0.12 -28.03 35.16
N SER A 355 1.33 -28.48 35.51
CA SER A 355 2.39 -28.78 34.53
C SER A 355 3.59 -29.51 35.12
N TYR A 356 4.65 -29.74 34.32
CA TYR A 356 5.95 -30.19 34.82
C TYR A 356 7.11 -29.40 34.22
N THR A 357 8.19 -29.34 35.00
CA THR A 357 9.48 -28.83 34.57
C THR A 357 10.44 -29.99 34.34
N CYS A 358 11.22 -29.91 33.26
CA CYS A 358 12.27 -30.88 32.96
C CYS A 358 13.58 -30.11 32.85
N SER A 359 14.62 -30.53 33.54
CA SER A 359 15.90 -29.80 33.60
C SER A 359 17.09 -30.76 33.56
N CYS A 360 18.22 -30.33 32.99
CA CYS A 360 19.44 -31.14 32.99
C CYS A 360 20.22 -30.95 34.30
N SER A 361 20.86 -32.02 34.76
CA SER A 361 21.80 -31.97 35.89
C SER A 361 23.00 -31.05 35.59
N SER A 362 23.60 -30.49 36.63
CA SER A 362 24.77 -29.61 36.52
C SER A 362 25.88 -30.25 35.67
N GLY A 363 26.37 -29.51 34.65
CA GLY A 363 27.38 -29.98 33.69
C GLY A 363 26.83 -30.54 32.37
N PHE A 364 25.50 -30.69 32.25
CA PHE A 364 24.82 -31.13 31.04
C PHE A 364 23.86 -30.06 30.53
N ARG A 365 23.61 -30.03 29.22
CA ARG A 365 22.62 -29.14 28.59
C ARG A 365 21.76 -29.88 27.58
N SER A 366 20.55 -29.39 27.39
CA SER A 366 19.65 -29.75 26.29
C SER A 366 18.95 -28.47 25.83
N ASP A 367 18.74 -28.33 24.53
CA ASP A 367 18.02 -27.19 23.96
C ASP A 367 16.51 -27.29 24.26
N ASP A 368 16.00 -28.51 24.43
CA ASP A 368 14.68 -28.81 25.00
C ASP A 368 14.76 -30.12 25.80
N PRO A 369 14.89 -30.07 27.14
CA PRO A 369 15.03 -31.27 27.97
C PRO A 369 13.77 -32.15 27.97
N LYS A 370 12.60 -31.67 27.48
CA LYS A 370 11.39 -32.49 27.33
C LYS A 370 11.49 -33.44 26.14
N SER A 371 12.08 -32.99 25.02
CA SER A 371 12.18 -33.80 23.79
C SER A 371 13.59 -34.33 23.47
N ILE A 372 14.65 -33.61 23.87
CA ILE A 372 16.05 -33.86 23.49
C ILE A 372 16.87 -34.33 24.72
N PRO A 373 17.69 -35.40 24.58
CA PRO A 373 18.58 -35.87 25.64
C PRO A 373 19.59 -34.83 26.13
N CYS A 374 19.84 -34.81 27.44
CA CYS A 374 20.89 -33.98 28.04
C CYS A 374 22.29 -34.48 27.61
N VAL A 375 23.08 -33.60 26.98
CA VAL A 375 24.46 -33.88 26.55
C VAL A 375 25.47 -33.05 27.34
N GLN A 376 26.72 -33.53 27.42
CA GLN A 376 27.79 -32.85 28.15
C GLN A 376 28.02 -31.44 27.56
N ALA A 377 27.98 -30.41 28.40
CA ALA A 377 27.99 -29.03 27.93
C ALA A 377 29.40 -28.60 27.52
N ASP A 378 29.64 -28.43 26.20
CA ASP A 378 30.84 -27.76 25.68
C ASP A 378 30.84 -26.27 26.12
N PRO A 379 31.83 -25.82 26.91
CA PRO A 379 31.88 -24.49 27.52
C PRO A 379 31.93 -23.35 26.49
N ASN A 380 32.27 -23.62 25.23
CA ASN A 380 32.42 -22.60 24.18
C ASN A 380 31.19 -22.46 23.24
N LYS A 381 30.14 -23.29 23.39
CA LYS A 381 28.97 -23.24 22.48
C LYS A 381 28.09 -22.00 22.69
N ALA A 382 27.95 -21.51 23.93
CA ALA A 382 27.15 -20.33 24.22
C ALA A 382 27.68 -19.08 23.49
N LEU A 383 29.01 -18.96 23.41
CA LEU A 383 29.68 -17.90 22.65
C LEU A 383 29.44 -18.04 21.13
N LYS A 384 29.51 -19.26 20.59
CA LYS A 384 29.23 -19.53 19.15
C LYS A 384 27.76 -19.30 18.77
N VAL A 385 26.82 -19.69 19.63
CA VAL A 385 25.38 -19.48 19.41
C VAL A 385 25.06 -17.99 19.53
N ALA A 386 25.60 -17.27 20.51
CA ALA A 386 25.42 -15.82 20.63
C ALA A 386 25.98 -15.06 19.42
N LEU A 387 27.14 -15.45 18.88
CA LEU A 387 27.69 -14.90 17.64
C LEU A 387 26.84 -15.23 16.41
N GLY A 388 26.24 -16.42 16.36
CA GLY A 388 25.35 -16.84 15.27
C GLY A 388 23.97 -16.16 15.29
N THR A 389 23.33 -16.05 16.46
CA THR A 389 22.03 -15.37 16.60
C THR A 389 22.15 -13.87 16.40
N SER A 390 23.21 -13.23 16.90
CA SER A 390 23.48 -11.81 16.63
C SER A 390 23.71 -11.56 15.14
N ALA A 391 24.51 -12.39 14.46
CA ALA A 391 24.68 -12.30 13.00
C ALA A 391 23.37 -12.54 12.22
N GLY A 392 22.55 -13.50 12.66
CA GLY A 392 21.26 -13.81 12.04
C GLY A 392 20.22 -12.68 12.18
N VAL A 393 20.14 -12.07 13.37
CA VAL A 393 19.26 -10.90 13.60
C VAL A 393 19.72 -9.70 12.77
N VAL A 394 21.02 -9.45 12.69
CA VAL A 394 21.58 -8.39 11.84
C VAL A 394 21.27 -8.67 10.36
N PHE A 395 21.42 -9.92 9.90
CA PHE A 395 21.08 -10.31 8.52
C PHE A 395 19.59 -10.13 8.21
N LEU A 396 18.69 -10.54 9.10
CA LEU A 396 17.24 -10.34 8.93
C LEU A 396 16.88 -8.85 8.92
N MET A 397 17.51 -8.04 9.77
CA MET A 397 17.34 -6.58 9.76
C MET A 397 17.80 -5.96 8.44
N VAL A 398 18.95 -6.41 7.91
CA VAL A 398 19.46 -5.99 6.59
C VAL A 398 18.52 -6.42 5.46
N CYS A 399 18.01 -7.65 5.47
CA CYS A 399 17.05 -8.14 4.49
C CYS A 399 15.73 -7.36 4.54
N MET A 400 15.17 -7.12 5.73
CA MET A 400 13.96 -6.32 5.91
C MET A 400 14.16 -4.87 5.45
N PHE A 401 15.34 -4.30 5.70
CA PHE A 401 15.71 -2.97 5.20
C PHE A 401 15.86 -2.96 3.67
N ALA A 402 16.52 -3.96 3.09
CA ALA A 402 16.69 -4.11 1.65
C ALA A 402 15.35 -4.27 0.92
N LEU A 403 14.45 -5.11 1.44
CA LEU A 403 13.10 -5.29 0.91
C LEU A 403 12.26 -4.00 1.01
N ARG A 404 12.36 -3.27 2.13
CA ARG A 404 11.72 -1.95 2.27
C ARG A 404 12.30 -0.94 1.28
N ALA A 405 13.62 -0.89 1.13
CA ALA A 405 14.28 0.00 0.19
C ALA A 405 13.89 -0.32 -1.25
N GLU A 406 13.80 -1.59 -1.62
CA GLU A 406 13.38 -2.02 -2.95
C GLU A 406 11.89 -1.73 -3.20
N HIS A 407 11.03 -1.93 -2.20
CA HIS A 407 9.62 -1.56 -2.29
C HIS A 407 9.44 -0.04 -2.46
N GLN A 408 10.16 0.77 -1.67
CA GLN A 408 10.14 2.23 -1.80
C GLN A 408 10.68 2.67 -3.17
N LYS A 409 11.75 2.06 -3.67
CA LYS A 409 12.27 2.30 -5.04
C LYS A 409 11.20 2.00 -6.09
N ARG A 410 10.56 0.83 -6.04
CA ARG A 410 9.51 0.43 -7.00
C ARG A 410 8.31 1.39 -6.96
N LYS A 411 7.91 1.83 -5.76
CA LYS A 411 6.83 2.82 -5.59
C LYS A 411 7.19 4.15 -6.28
N LEU A 412 8.40 4.65 -6.05
CA LEU A 412 8.88 5.89 -6.66
C LEU A 412 8.98 5.78 -8.19
N THR A 413 9.48 4.68 -8.73
CA THR A 413 9.55 4.46 -10.20
C THR A 413 8.16 4.47 -10.83
N LYS A 414 7.18 3.80 -10.24
CA LYS A 414 5.80 3.80 -10.74
C LYS A 414 5.17 5.19 -10.74
N GLU A 415 5.47 6.00 -9.73
CA GLU A 415 4.99 7.38 -9.65
C GLU A 415 5.62 8.26 -10.72
N LYS A 416 6.93 8.12 -10.96
CA LYS A 416 7.64 8.77 -12.07
C LYS A 416 7.06 8.41 -13.44
N GLU A 417 6.81 7.13 -13.69
CA GLU A 417 6.16 6.65 -14.93
C GLU A 417 4.75 7.23 -15.08
N ARG A 418 3.97 7.26 -14.00
CA ARG A 418 2.63 7.86 -14.00
C ARG A 418 2.68 9.33 -14.41
N PHE A 419 3.61 10.12 -13.85
CA PHE A 419 3.77 11.51 -14.24
C PHE A 419 4.25 11.65 -15.69
N PHE A 420 5.18 10.80 -16.12
CA PHE A 420 5.64 10.79 -17.51
C PHE A 420 4.48 10.60 -18.50
N ASP A 421 3.58 9.65 -18.23
CA ASP A 421 2.40 9.41 -19.08
C ASP A 421 1.37 10.55 -18.99
N GLN A 422 1.09 11.06 -17.78
CA GLN A 422 0.15 12.17 -17.56
C GLN A 422 0.59 13.46 -18.25
N ASN A 423 1.89 13.75 -18.24
CA ASN A 423 2.48 14.93 -18.86
C ASN A 423 2.68 14.77 -20.37
N GLY A 424 2.04 13.77 -20.99
CA GLY A 424 2.09 13.56 -22.44
C GLY A 424 3.41 13.00 -22.94
N GLY A 425 4.22 12.38 -22.08
CA GLY A 425 5.55 11.86 -22.42
C GLY A 425 5.54 10.85 -23.56
N GLN A 426 4.52 10.00 -23.66
CA GLN A 426 4.37 9.06 -24.80
C GLN A 426 4.13 9.80 -26.12
N ILE A 427 3.29 10.86 -26.09
CA ILE A 427 2.97 11.66 -27.28
C ILE A 427 4.22 12.42 -27.72
N LEU A 428 4.92 13.06 -26.78
CA LEU A 428 6.17 13.77 -27.06
C LEU A 428 7.25 12.82 -27.57
N TYR A 429 7.42 11.65 -26.95
CA TYR A 429 8.38 10.63 -27.39
C TYR A 429 8.09 10.16 -28.82
N HIS A 430 6.82 9.88 -29.14
CA HIS A 430 6.42 9.53 -30.50
C HIS A 430 6.65 10.69 -31.49
N GLN A 431 6.42 11.94 -31.09
CA GLN A 431 6.70 13.12 -31.94
C GLN A 431 8.20 13.31 -32.18
N ILE A 432 9.04 13.14 -31.16
CA ILE A 432 10.51 13.18 -31.30
C ILE A 432 10.97 12.10 -32.28
N MET A 433 10.46 10.87 -32.15
CA MET A 433 10.82 9.73 -33.02
C MET A 433 10.26 9.84 -34.46
N SER A 434 9.12 10.50 -34.67
CA SER A 434 8.45 10.57 -35.98
C SER A 434 8.76 11.81 -36.82
N LYS A 435 9.22 12.92 -36.22
CA LYS A 435 9.35 14.23 -36.89
C LYS A 435 10.77 14.80 -37.00
N GLN A 436 11.85 14.01 -36.91
CA GLN A 436 13.24 14.53 -36.99
C GLN A 436 13.51 15.68 -35.98
N VAL A 437 12.88 15.65 -34.80
CA VAL A 437 13.18 16.60 -33.72
C VAL A 437 14.36 16.06 -32.92
N ASP A 438 15.50 15.86 -33.58
CA ASP A 438 16.71 15.21 -33.01
C ASP A 438 17.41 16.03 -31.90
N THR A 439 16.87 17.21 -31.55
CA THR A 439 17.54 18.20 -30.70
C THR A 439 17.03 18.28 -29.26
N LEU A 440 15.90 17.65 -28.93
CA LEU A 440 15.30 17.72 -27.59
C LEU A 440 15.71 16.52 -26.72
N MET A 441 16.34 16.81 -25.58
CA MET A 441 16.72 15.81 -24.59
C MET A 441 15.63 15.63 -23.52
N ILE A 442 15.29 14.38 -23.21
CA ILE A 442 14.46 14.07 -22.03
C ILE A 442 15.38 13.88 -20.84
N PHE A 443 15.32 14.81 -19.88
CA PHE A 443 16.11 14.79 -18.66
C PHE A 443 15.36 14.05 -17.54
N THR A 444 16.11 13.35 -16.68
CA THR A 444 15.55 12.84 -15.42
C THR A 444 15.54 13.95 -14.36
N GLN A 445 14.67 13.83 -13.36
CA GLN A 445 14.64 14.73 -12.21
C GLN A 445 15.99 14.72 -11.47
N GLU A 446 16.67 13.57 -11.44
CA GLU A 446 18.00 13.44 -10.83
C GLU A 446 19.09 14.20 -11.58
N ASP A 447 19.05 14.21 -12.92
CA ASP A 447 19.98 14.99 -13.72
C ASP A 447 19.82 16.49 -13.43
N LEU A 448 18.59 16.97 -13.36
CA LEU A 448 18.31 18.38 -13.08
C LEU A 448 18.63 18.76 -11.64
N LYS A 449 18.28 17.93 -10.65
CA LYS A 449 18.69 18.14 -9.24
C LYS A 449 20.21 18.23 -9.10
N LYS A 450 20.97 17.33 -9.76
CA LYS A 450 22.43 17.41 -9.73
C LYS A 450 22.94 18.69 -10.39
N ALA A 451 22.38 19.06 -11.54
CA ALA A 451 22.81 20.25 -12.26
C ALA A 451 22.55 21.55 -11.49
N THR A 452 21.44 21.63 -10.75
CA THR A 452 20.99 22.83 -10.03
C THR A 452 21.29 22.82 -8.53
N ASN A 453 22.09 21.87 -8.03
CA ASN A 453 22.32 21.67 -6.59
C ASN A 453 21.02 21.54 -5.77
N ASP A 454 20.13 20.64 -6.21
CA ASP A 454 18.78 20.43 -5.67
C ASP A 454 17.89 21.68 -5.70
N PHE A 455 17.98 22.45 -6.79
CA PHE A 455 17.25 23.71 -6.98
C PHE A 455 17.56 24.73 -5.88
N ASP A 456 18.85 24.87 -5.55
CA ASP A 456 19.35 25.81 -4.56
C ASP A 456 18.96 27.26 -4.91
N GLU A 457 18.50 28.02 -3.91
CA GLU A 457 18.09 29.43 -4.08
C GLU A 457 19.26 30.31 -4.56
N SER A 458 20.51 29.97 -4.23
CA SER A 458 21.70 30.68 -4.74
C SER A 458 21.92 30.55 -6.25
N ARG A 459 21.26 29.57 -6.88
CA ARG A 459 21.27 29.34 -8.32
C ARG A 459 20.04 29.93 -9.01
N GLU A 460 19.15 30.59 -8.29
CA GLU A 460 18.01 31.29 -8.87
C GLU A 460 18.49 32.44 -9.76
N VAL A 461 18.09 32.42 -11.02
CA VAL A 461 18.38 33.45 -12.02
C VAL A 461 17.24 34.46 -12.09
N GLY A 462 16.01 33.99 -11.85
CA GLY A 462 14.83 34.84 -11.83
C GLY A 462 13.58 34.08 -11.42
N ARG A 463 12.59 34.83 -10.92
CA ARG A 463 11.30 34.31 -10.46
C ARG A 463 10.18 35.25 -10.91
N GLY A 464 9.14 34.67 -11.51
CA GLY A 464 8.01 35.42 -12.07
C GLY A 464 6.68 34.68 -12.00
N GLY A 465 5.73 35.13 -12.81
CA GLY A 465 4.41 34.50 -12.97
C GLY A 465 4.50 33.07 -13.51
N HIS A 466 5.36 32.85 -14.51
CA HIS A 466 5.55 31.56 -15.17
C HIS A 466 6.51 30.59 -14.45
N GLY A 467 6.87 30.88 -13.19
CA GLY A 467 7.71 30.00 -12.37
C GLY A 467 9.05 30.58 -11.94
N THR A 468 9.99 29.69 -11.60
CA THR A 468 11.35 30.01 -11.13
C THR A 468 12.39 29.39 -12.05
N VAL A 469 13.41 30.15 -12.44
CA VAL A 469 14.48 29.71 -13.33
C VAL A 469 15.77 29.56 -12.54
N TYR A 470 16.41 28.40 -12.68
CA TYR A 470 17.66 28.07 -11.99
C TYR A 470 18.81 27.90 -12.98
N LYS A 471 20.01 28.34 -12.62
CA LYS A 471 21.25 28.07 -13.34
C LYS A 471 21.75 26.67 -13.00
N GLY A 472 21.79 25.80 -14.01
CA GLY A 472 22.31 24.44 -13.90
C GLY A 472 23.64 24.27 -14.63
N VAL A 473 24.44 23.29 -14.20
CA VAL A 473 25.61 22.81 -14.94
C VAL A 473 25.48 21.30 -15.14
N LEU A 474 25.34 20.85 -16.38
CA LEU A 474 25.23 19.43 -16.73
C LEU A 474 26.58 18.70 -16.52
N LYS A 475 26.52 17.36 -16.50
CA LYS A 475 27.71 16.50 -16.31
C LYS A 475 28.80 16.72 -17.36
N ASP A 476 28.41 17.12 -18.57
CA ASP A 476 29.32 17.44 -19.68
C ASP A 476 29.86 18.88 -19.63
N GLY A 477 29.56 19.62 -18.57
CA GLY A 477 30.00 21.01 -18.37
C GLY A 477 29.11 22.06 -19.03
N ARG A 478 28.08 21.68 -19.79
CA ARG A 478 27.16 22.66 -20.41
C ARG A 478 26.35 23.39 -19.34
N VAL A 479 26.34 24.71 -19.41
CA VAL A 479 25.53 25.58 -18.54
C VAL A 479 24.13 25.70 -19.13
N ILE A 480 23.12 25.48 -18.29
CA ILE A 480 21.70 25.43 -18.70
C ILE A 480 20.84 26.33 -17.80
N ALA A 481 19.70 26.77 -18.33
CA ALA A 481 18.64 27.41 -17.56
C ALA A 481 17.48 26.42 -17.37
N VAL A 482 17.08 26.19 -16.12
CA VAL A 482 16.06 25.21 -15.75
C VAL A 482 14.84 25.94 -15.21
N LYS A 483 13.75 25.99 -15.98
CA LYS A 483 12.49 26.66 -15.63
C LYS A 483 11.53 25.67 -14.97
N ARG A 484 11.22 25.91 -13.69
CA ARG A 484 10.18 25.20 -12.93
C ARG A 484 8.93 26.06 -12.82
N SER A 485 7.83 25.64 -13.44
CA SER A 485 6.53 26.29 -13.32
C SER A 485 5.95 26.12 -11.90
N LYS A 486 5.07 27.04 -11.49
CA LYS A 486 4.25 26.88 -10.28
C LYS A 486 3.07 25.93 -10.58
N ILE A 487 2.39 25.44 -9.53
CA ILE A 487 1.28 24.46 -9.58
C ILE A 487 0.38 24.69 -10.80
N MET A 488 0.16 23.63 -11.61
CA MET A 488 -0.59 23.71 -12.87
C MET A 488 -2.10 23.51 -12.67
N ASN A 489 -2.90 24.46 -13.15
CA ASN A 489 -4.29 24.26 -13.55
C ASN A 489 -4.36 23.78 -15.02
N VAL A 490 -5.53 23.32 -15.48
CA VAL A 490 -5.72 22.78 -16.85
C VAL A 490 -5.25 23.74 -17.95
N ALA A 491 -5.47 25.05 -17.80
CA ALA A 491 -5.03 26.07 -18.76
C ALA A 491 -3.49 26.22 -18.84
N GLU A 492 -2.77 25.95 -17.75
CA GLU A 492 -1.30 26.02 -17.68
C GLU A 492 -0.64 24.77 -18.26
N THR A 493 -1.38 23.64 -18.35
CA THR A 493 -0.95 22.44 -19.08
C THR A 493 -0.86 22.69 -20.58
N ASP A 494 -1.79 23.46 -21.13
CA ASP A 494 -1.79 23.83 -22.56
C ASP A 494 -0.61 24.74 -22.90
N GLU A 495 -0.25 25.68 -22.02
CA GLU A 495 0.93 26.56 -22.18
C GLU A 495 2.24 25.74 -22.24
N PHE A 496 2.38 24.74 -21.38
CA PHE A 496 3.55 23.86 -21.37
C PHE A 496 3.71 23.08 -22.68
N VAL A 497 2.64 22.42 -23.13
CA VAL A 497 2.66 21.63 -24.38
C VAL A 497 2.92 22.54 -25.58
N GLN A 498 2.29 23.71 -25.62
CA GLN A 498 2.45 24.68 -26.70
C GLN A 498 3.88 25.24 -26.76
N GLU A 499 4.49 25.55 -25.61
CA GLU A 499 5.87 26.02 -25.52
C GLU A 499 6.86 24.99 -26.07
N ILE A 500 6.68 23.69 -25.76
CA ILE A 500 7.51 22.62 -26.34
C ILE A 500 7.33 22.52 -27.85
N ILE A 501 6.09 22.50 -28.34
CA ILE A 501 5.80 22.34 -29.77
C ILE A 501 6.40 23.51 -30.57
N ILE A 502 6.20 24.75 -30.11
CA ILE A 502 6.74 25.95 -30.77
C ILE A 502 8.26 25.90 -30.76
N LEU A 503 8.87 25.77 -29.59
CA LEU A 503 10.33 25.88 -29.46
C LEU A 503 11.07 24.71 -30.11
N SER A 504 10.45 23.54 -30.21
CA SER A 504 10.99 22.41 -30.97
C SER A 504 11.11 22.68 -32.47
N GLN A 505 10.31 23.60 -33.01
CA GLN A 505 10.24 23.92 -34.44
C GLN A 505 10.95 25.24 -34.78
N THR A 506 11.31 26.05 -33.78
CA THR A 506 12.03 27.31 -33.99
C THR A 506 13.53 27.12 -33.90
N ASN A 507 14.26 27.61 -34.90
CA ASN A 507 15.72 27.65 -34.88
C ASN A 507 16.21 28.99 -35.44
N HIS A 508 16.41 29.96 -34.54
CA HIS A 508 16.84 31.31 -34.89
C HIS A 508 17.86 31.83 -33.88
N ARG A 509 18.86 32.60 -34.35
CA ARG A 509 19.97 33.10 -33.51
C ARG A 509 19.47 33.99 -32.36
N ASN A 510 18.42 34.77 -32.60
CA ASN A 510 17.80 35.71 -31.66
C ASN A 510 16.56 35.14 -30.94
N VAL A 511 16.40 33.80 -30.92
CA VAL A 511 15.40 33.11 -30.11
C VAL A 511 16.15 32.18 -29.15
N VAL A 512 15.72 32.11 -27.89
CA VAL A 512 16.31 31.20 -26.91
C VAL A 512 15.97 29.77 -27.28
N ARG A 513 17.00 28.92 -27.35
CA ARG A 513 16.84 27.51 -27.73
C ARG A 513 16.41 26.64 -26.56
N LEU A 514 15.33 25.88 -26.76
CA LEU A 514 14.94 24.78 -25.88
C LEU A 514 15.88 23.59 -26.09
N LEU A 515 16.48 23.09 -25.01
CA LEU A 515 17.39 21.94 -25.02
C LEU A 515 16.66 20.65 -24.65
N GLY A 516 15.60 20.73 -23.86
CA GLY A 516 14.90 19.55 -23.40
C GLY A 516 13.88 19.82 -22.30
N CYS A 517 13.35 18.75 -21.74
CA CYS A 517 12.38 18.80 -20.65
C CYS A 517 12.51 17.59 -19.71
N CYS A 518 11.90 17.69 -18.52
CA CYS A 518 11.73 16.59 -17.57
C CYS A 518 10.25 16.42 -17.27
N LEU A 519 9.73 15.21 -17.56
CA LEU A 519 8.31 14.87 -17.45
C LEU A 519 7.98 13.93 -16.29
N GLU A 520 8.99 13.38 -15.59
CA GLU A 520 8.81 12.42 -14.48
C GLU A 520 8.44 13.07 -13.13
N VAL A 521 7.86 14.28 -13.18
CA VAL A 521 7.53 15.12 -12.03
C VAL A 521 6.10 15.63 -12.14
N GLU A 522 5.48 15.99 -11.02
CA GLU A 522 4.09 16.46 -10.98
C GLU A 522 3.83 17.65 -11.92
N VAL A 523 4.75 18.62 -11.95
CA VAL A 523 4.74 19.77 -12.88
C VAL A 523 5.99 19.68 -13.75
N PRO A 524 5.87 19.51 -15.07
CA PRO A 524 7.00 19.43 -15.98
C PRO A 524 8.00 20.57 -15.88
N ILE A 525 9.26 20.27 -16.20
CA ILE A 525 10.38 21.24 -16.12
C ILE A 525 10.98 21.41 -17.50
N LEU A 526 11.20 22.66 -17.91
CA LEU A 526 11.81 23.01 -19.20
C LEU A 526 13.28 23.39 -19.02
N VAL A 527 14.11 23.00 -20.00
CA VAL A 527 15.56 23.21 -19.98
C VAL A 527 15.97 23.96 -21.23
N TYR A 528 16.57 25.14 -21.04
CA TYR A 528 17.01 26.03 -22.10
C TYR A 528 18.52 26.23 -22.07
N GLU A 529 19.05 26.79 -23.15
CA GLU A 529 20.39 27.37 -23.11
C GLU A 529 20.47 28.49 -22.06
N PHE A 530 21.58 28.55 -21.32
CA PHE A 530 21.78 29.61 -20.34
C PHE A 530 22.27 30.88 -21.02
N ILE A 531 21.59 31.99 -20.74
CA ILE A 531 21.92 33.31 -21.27
C ILE A 531 22.46 34.20 -20.13
N PRO A 532 23.75 34.57 -20.13
CA PRO A 532 24.45 35.03 -18.93
C PRO A 532 24.21 36.50 -18.54
N ASN A 533 23.93 37.40 -19.49
CA ASN A 533 23.85 38.84 -19.21
C ASN A 533 22.45 39.31 -18.76
N GLY A 534 21.56 38.37 -18.43
CA GLY A 534 20.24 38.67 -17.87
C GLY A 534 19.26 39.23 -18.90
N THR A 535 18.25 39.96 -18.41
CA THR A 535 17.17 40.53 -19.22
C THR A 535 17.52 41.93 -19.74
N LEU A 536 16.90 42.33 -20.85
CA LEU A 536 16.98 43.68 -21.38
C LEU A 536 16.41 44.70 -20.39
N PHE A 537 15.37 44.34 -19.65
CA PHE A 537 14.81 45.17 -18.57
C PHE A 537 15.89 45.56 -17.55
N GLU A 538 16.68 44.59 -17.07
CA GLU A 538 17.77 44.87 -16.15
C GLU A 538 18.89 45.69 -16.81
N PHE A 539 19.16 45.44 -18.08
CA PHE A 539 20.21 46.16 -18.81
C PHE A 539 19.88 47.65 -19.01
N ILE A 540 18.60 48.01 -19.17
CA ILE A 540 18.18 49.40 -19.35
C ILE A 540 17.94 50.11 -18.00
N HIS A 541 17.28 49.43 -17.05
CA HIS A 541 16.73 50.09 -15.85
C HIS A 541 17.59 49.93 -14.60
N ARG A 542 18.57 49.01 -14.57
CA ARG A 542 19.34 48.71 -13.37
C ARG A 542 20.58 49.59 -13.26
N ASN A 543 20.60 50.46 -12.26
CA ASN A 543 21.76 51.32 -11.99
C ASN A 543 22.81 50.59 -11.12
N ARG A 544 23.72 49.84 -11.74
CA ARG A 544 24.86 49.17 -11.08
C ARG A 544 26.20 49.94 -11.24
N GLY A 545 26.16 51.25 -11.45
CA GLY A 545 27.38 52.05 -11.68
C GLY A 545 28.06 51.83 -13.04
N THR A 546 27.43 51.07 -13.95
CA THR A 546 27.81 50.96 -15.36
C THR A 546 27.17 52.08 -16.17
N PRO A 547 27.85 52.66 -17.17
CA PRO A 547 27.23 53.67 -18.03
C PRO A 547 26.01 53.10 -18.77
N PRO A 548 24.98 53.91 -19.03
CA PRO A 548 23.81 53.48 -19.79
C PRO A 548 24.21 53.01 -21.20
N PRO A 549 23.49 52.06 -21.78
CA PRO A 549 23.83 51.54 -23.10
C PRO A 549 23.73 52.63 -24.17
N SER A 550 24.71 52.64 -25.08
CA SER A 550 24.75 53.56 -26.22
C SER A 550 23.56 53.36 -27.14
N LEU A 551 23.18 54.41 -27.89
CA LEU A 551 22.07 54.32 -28.84
C LEU A 551 22.28 53.22 -29.90
N ASP A 552 23.52 53.00 -30.40
CA ASP A 552 23.80 51.89 -31.33
C ASP A 552 23.47 50.53 -30.70
N THR A 553 23.79 50.34 -29.42
CA THR A 553 23.48 49.10 -28.70
C THR A 553 21.97 48.93 -28.52
N ARG A 554 21.25 50.01 -28.17
CA ARG A 554 19.80 49.98 -28.02
C ARG A 554 19.09 49.66 -29.35
N LEU A 555 19.51 50.30 -30.44
CA LEU A 555 18.99 50.05 -31.79
C LEU A 555 19.34 48.65 -32.30
N ARG A 556 20.54 48.14 -31.98
CA ARG A 556 20.92 46.76 -32.28
C ARG A 556 19.97 45.77 -31.62
N VAL A 557 19.76 45.91 -30.31
CA VAL A 557 18.85 45.03 -29.54
C VAL A 557 17.42 45.12 -30.08
N ALA A 558 16.94 46.32 -30.40
CA ALA A 558 15.63 46.51 -31.03
C ALA A 558 15.54 45.77 -32.36
N GLN A 559 16.52 45.96 -33.24
CA GLN A 559 16.58 45.33 -34.56
C GLN A 559 16.57 43.79 -34.43
N GLU A 560 17.46 43.23 -33.61
CA GLU A 560 17.58 41.78 -33.41
C GLU A 560 16.32 41.14 -32.81
N SER A 561 15.68 41.85 -31.88
CA SER A 561 14.40 41.41 -31.30
C SER A 561 13.28 41.49 -32.33
N ALA A 562 13.25 42.52 -33.18
CA ALA A 562 12.29 42.65 -34.27
C ALA A 562 12.49 41.57 -35.34
N GLU A 563 13.74 41.24 -35.68
CA GLU A 563 14.09 40.14 -36.60
C GLU A 563 13.61 38.78 -36.04
N ALA A 564 13.79 38.54 -34.74
CA ALA A 564 13.27 37.34 -34.08
C ALA A 564 11.74 37.22 -34.18
N LEU A 565 11.01 38.29 -33.88
CA LEU A 565 9.54 38.30 -33.94
C LEU A 565 9.04 38.18 -35.39
N ALA A 566 9.71 38.84 -36.34
CA ALA A 566 9.41 38.69 -37.77
C ALA A 566 9.60 37.24 -38.24
N TYR A 567 10.65 36.55 -37.78
CA TYR A 567 10.87 35.14 -38.06
C TYR A 567 9.69 34.27 -37.55
N LEU A 568 9.19 34.52 -36.35
CA LEU A 568 8.05 33.78 -35.79
C LEU A 568 6.76 34.00 -36.59
N HIS A 569 6.49 35.24 -36.99
CA HIS A 569 5.31 35.60 -37.79
C HIS A 569 5.34 35.03 -39.22
N LEU A 570 6.54 34.84 -39.79
CA LEU A 570 6.74 34.31 -41.14
C LEU A 570 6.86 32.78 -41.22
N SER A 571 6.66 32.06 -40.11
CA SER A 571 6.85 30.60 -40.05
C SER A 571 6.05 29.84 -41.13
N MET A 572 6.71 28.88 -41.81
CA MET A 572 6.23 28.27 -43.06
C MET A 572 4.90 27.52 -42.93
N ASN A 573 4.62 26.93 -41.77
CA ASN A 573 3.38 26.18 -41.55
C ASN A 573 2.23 27.09 -41.10
N HIS A 574 2.37 27.76 -39.95
CA HIS A 574 1.37 28.64 -39.33
C HIS A 574 2.11 29.79 -38.62
N PRO A 575 1.65 31.05 -38.70
CA PRO A 575 2.25 32.15 -37.95
C PRO A 575 2.25 31.86 -36.44
N ILE A 576 3.37 32.14 -35.78
CA ILE A 576 3.52 32.01 -34.33
C ILE A 576 3.45 33.41 -33.72
N VAL A 577 2.40 33.71 -32.96
CA VAL A 577 2.31 34.97 -32.19
C VAL A 577 2.89 34.74 -30.81
N HIS A 578 3.78 35.61 -30.36
CA HIS A 578 4.46 35.47 -29.08
C HIS A 578 3.52 35.73 -27.89
N GLY A 579 2.72 36.80 -27.95
CA GLY A 579 1.64 37.13 -27.01
C GLY A 579 2.07 37.83 -25.72
N ASP A 580 3.33 37.68 -25.28
CA ASP A 580 3.87 38.37 -24.09
C ASP A 580 5.25 39.02 -24.35
N VAL A 581 5.34 39.85 -25.40
CA VAL A 581 6.58 40.58 -25.73
C VAL A 581 6.80 41.70 -24.71
N LYS A 582 7.95 41.66 -24.02
CA LYS A 582 8.37 42.69 -23.06
C LYS A 582 9.89 42.65 -22.85
N SER A 583 10.47 43.71 -22.31
CA SER A 583 11.92 43.78 -22.06
C SER A 583 12.42 42.73 -21.06
N MET A 584 11.56 42.19 -20.19
CA MET A 584 11.92 41.05 -19.32
C MET A 584 12.04 39.71 -20.08
N ASN A 585 11.38 39.60 -21.24
CA ASN A 585 11.37 38.39 -22.09
C ASN A 585 12.37 38.51 -23.26
N ILE A 586 13.27 39.48 -23.21
CA ILE A 586 14.40 39.61 -24.14
C ILE A 586 15.66 39.48 -23.30
N LEU A 587 16.44 38.43 -23.53
CA LEU A 587 17.70 38.16 -22.83
C LEU A 587 18.90 38.62 -23.65
N LEU A 588 20.03 38.81 -22.98
CA LEU A 588 21.29 39.22 -23.62
C LEU A 588 22.35 38.13 -23.46
N ASP A 589 22.88 37.63 -24.57
CA ASP A 589 23.96 36.64 -24.56
C ASP A 589 25.32 37.23 -24.19
N GLU A 590 26.37 36.40 -24.19
CA GLU A 590 27.75 36.79 -23.86
C GLU A 590 28.26 38.01 -24.66
N ASN A 591 27.75 38.21 -25.88
CA ASN A 591 28.11 39.31 -26.77
C ASN A 591 27.11 40.47 -26.72
N TYR A 592 26.18 40.47 -25.76
CA TYR A 592 25.06 41.42 -25.66
C TYR A 592 24.18 41.42 -26.93
N MET A 593 24.00 40.24 -27.53
CA MET A 593 23.03 40.01 -28.60
C MET A 593 21.68 39.64 -28.00
N ALA A 594 20.60 40.13 -28.60
CA ALA A 594 19.26 39.93 -28.09
C ALA A 594 18.72 38.52 -28.43
N LYS A 595 18.07 37.88 -27.46
CA LYS A 595 17.37 36.61 -27.62
C LYS A 595 15.99 36.66 -26.96
N VAL A 596 14.93 36.46 -27.75
CA VAL A 596 13.55 36.39 -27.26
C VAL A 596 13.31 35.06 -26.53
N THR A 597 12.62 35.12 -25.39
CA THR A 597 12.33 33.97 -24.51
C THR A 597 10.89 34.01 -23.99
N ASP A 598 10.49 32.96 -23.25
CA ASP A 598 9.21 32.80 -22.57
C ASP A 598 7.98 32.68 -23.50
N PHE A 599 7.85 31.50 -24.12
CA PHE A 599 6.83 31.21 -25.14
C PHE A 599 5.54 30.58 -24.59
N GLY A 600 5.32 30.65 -23.27
CA GLY A 600 4.13 30.05 -22.63
C GLY A 600 2.80 30.66 -23.11
N ALA A 601 2.79 31.97 -23.36
CA ALA A 601 1.64 32.69 -23.92
C ALA A 601 1.53 32.58 -25.46
N SER A 602 2.50 31.93 -26.12
CA SER A 602 2.57 31.90 -27.58
C SER A 602 1.54 30.96 -28.20
N ARG A 603 1.07 31.29 -29.40
CA ARG A 603 0.01 30.52 -30.10
C ARG A 603 0.33 30.41 -31.60
N THR A 604 0.02 29.25 -32.18
CA THR A 604 0.05 29.04 -33.64
C THR A 604 -1.31 29.35 -34.25
N LEU A 605 -1.38 30.28 -35.20
CA LEU A 605 -2.65 30.69 -35.82
C LEU A 605 -3.02 29.82 -37.05
N PRO A 606 -4.22 29.21 -37.09
CA PRO A 606 -4.70 28.48 -38.27
C PRO A 606 -4.81 29.38 -39.50
N LYS A 607 -4.21 28.96 -40.62
CA LYS A 607 -4.15 29.77 -41.85
C LYS A 607 -5.52 30.10 -42.48
N ASN A 608 -6.61 29.38 -42.16
CA ASN A 608 -7.88 29.44 -42.88
C ASN A 608 -9.17 29.34 -42.02
N GLU A 609 -9.13 29.57 -40.70
CA GLU A 609 -10.36 29.53 -39.87
C GLU A 609 -10.54 30.79 -39.01
N VAL A 610 -11.81 31.09 -38.71
CA VAL A 610 -12.33 32.24 -37.97
C VAL A 610 -11.49 32.50 -36.71
N GLN A 611 -11.02 33.75 -36.53
CA GLN A 611 -10.24 34.19 -35.36
C GLN A 611 -10.88 33.72 -34.06
N PHE A 612 -10.26 32.75 -33.39
CA PHE A 612 -10.73 32.21 -32.13
C PHE A 612 -10.69 33.32 -31.05
N MET A 613 -11.79 33.49 -30.32
CA MET A 613 -11.78 34.26 -29.08
C MET A 613 -10.86 33.54 -28.08
N THR A 614 -9.79 34.20 -27.66
CA THR A 614 -8.85 33.66 -26.67
C THR A 614 -9.06 34.30 -25.30
N LEU A 615 -8.69 33.60 -24.23
CA LEU A 615 -8.54 34.25 -22.93
C LEU A 615 -7.42 35.30 -23.06
N VAL A 616 -7.69 36.54 -22.65
CA VAL A 616 -6.69 37.61 -22.71
C VAL A 616 -5.55 37.29 -21.75
N GLN A 617 -4.35 37.12 -22.28
CA GLN A 617 -3.10 36.88 -21.53
C GLN A 617 -2.03 37.90 -21.93
N GLY A 618 -1.19 38.31 -20.99
CA GLY A 618 -0.06 39.22 -21.23
C GLY A 618 0.22 40.15 -20.06
N THR A 619 1.25 41.00 -20.21
CA THR A 619 1.73 41.88 -19.14
C THR A 619 1.11 43.27 -19.20
N LEU A 620 0.60 43.77 -18.06
CA LEU A 620 0.06 45.13 -17.93
C LEU A 620 1.11 46.18 -18.36
N GLY A 621 0.68 47.14 -19.19
CA GLY A 621 1.55 48.17 -19.78
C GLY A 621 2.10 47.80 -21.17
N TYR A 622 2.15 46.51 -21.51
CA TYR A 622 2.55 46.02 -22.84
C TYR A 622 1.35 45.55 -23.67
N LEU A 623 0.25 45.22 -23.00
CA LEU A 623 -0.92 44.59 -23.59
C LEU A 623 -1.60 45.48 -24.64
N ASP A 624 -1.82 44.90 -25.83
CA ASP A 624 -2.49 45.55 -26.95
C ASP A 624 -3.94 45.93 -26.60
N PRO A 625 -4.34 47.22 -26.73
CA PRO A 625 -5.70 47.67 -26.44
C PRO A 625 -6.75 47.04 -27.36
N GLU A 626 -6.41 46.74 -28.62
CA GLU A 626 -7.33 46.09 -29.56
C GLU A 626 -7.55 44.63 -29.18
N TYR A 627 -6.49 43.92 -28.80
CA TYR A 627 -6.58 42.55 -28.26
C TYR A 627 -7.42 42.51 -26.97
N LEU A 628 -7.22 43.47 -26.07
CA LEU A 628 -8.00 43.60 -24.84
C LEU A 628 -9.51 43.75 -25.11
N GLN A 629 -9.86 44.51 -26.15
CA GLN A 629 -11.24 44.82 -26.50
C GLN A 629 -11.90 43.68 -27.29
N GLU A 630 -11.23 43.23 -28.36
CA GLU A 630 -11.79 42.29 -29.35
C GLU A 630 -11.52 40.82 -28.99
N ARG A 631 -10.62 40.55 -28.03
CA ARG A 631 -10.20 39.20 -27.58
C ARG A 631 -9.58 38.33 -28.67
N GLN A 632 -9.09 38.96 -29.73
CA GLN A 632 -8.43 38.31 -30.85
C GLN A 632 -6.93 38.59 -30.81
N LEU A 633 -6.13 37.55 -30.58
CA LEU A 633 -4.68 37.65 -30.60
C LEU A 633 -4.19 37.57 -32.05
N THR A 634 -3.44 38.56 -32.50
CA THR A 634 -2.89 38.64 -33.87
C THR A 634 -1.40 38.98 -33.85
N GLU A 635 -0.72 38.82 -34.98
CA GLU A 635 0.67 39.28 -35.12
C GLU A 635 0.85 40.78 -34.82
N LYS A 636 -0.23 41.58 -34.98
CA LYS A 636 -0.23 43.01 -34.68
C LYS A 636 -0.23 43.31 -33.19
N SER A 637 -0.63 42.36 -32.34
CA SER A 637 -0.55 42.49 -30.89
C SER A 637 0.90 42.43 -30.39
N ASP A 638 1.75 41.60 -31.02
CA ASP A 638 3.19 41.60 -30.78
C ASP A 638 3.85 42.91 -31.23
N VAL A 639 3.39 43.49 -32.35
CA VAL A 639 3.90 44.77 -32.86
C VAL A 639 3.65 45.89 -31.84
N TYR A 640 2.46 45.95 -31.25
CA TYR A 640 2.14 46.93 -30.20
C TYR A 640 3.05 46.77 -28.99
N SER A 641 3.16 45.54 -28.50
CA SER A 641 3.98 45.19 -27.33
C SER A 641 5.46 45.50 -27.56
N PHE A 642 5.98 45.22 -28.76
CA PHE A 642 7.33 45.62 -29.19
C PHE A 642 7.49 47.15 -29.27
N GLY A 643 6.46 47.88 -29.69
CA GLY A 643 6.43 49.34 -29.65
C GLY A 643 6.72 49.89 -28.25
N ILE A 644 6.19 49.25 -27.21
CA ILE A 644 6.48 49.60 -25.81
C ILE A 644 7.95 49.31 -25.46
N VAL A 645 8.49 48.17 -25.86
CA VAL A 645 9.93 47.85 -25.67
C VAL A 645 10.81 48.91 -26.36
N LEU A 646 10.44 49.36 -27.55
CA LEU A 646 11.13 50.42 -28.26
C LEU A 646 11.06 51.76 -27.50
N LEU A 647 9.93 52.06 -26.86
CA LEU A 647 9.82 53.22 -25.97
C LEU A 647 10.73 53.09 -24.75
N GLU A 648 10.78 51.93 -24.08
CA GLU A 648 11.68 51.73 -22.94
C GLU A 648 13.15 51.95 -23.35
N LEU A 649 13.53 51.50 -24.55
CA LEU A 649 14.87 51.69 -25.09
C LEU A 649 15.19 53.17 -25.35
N ILE A 650 14.29 53.99 -25.89
CA ILE A 650 14.59 55.40 -26.20
C ILE A 650 14.32 56.37 -25.04
N THR A 651 13.52 55.97 -24.06
CA THR A 651 13.16 56.83 -22.90
C THR A 651 13.90 56.46 -21.62
N GLY A 652 14.39 55.22 -21.50
CA GLY A 652 14.96 54.70 -20.25
C GLY A 652 13.92 54.59 -19.12
N LYS A 653 12.63 54.66 -19.44
CA LYS A 653 11.51 54.55 -18.48
C LYS A 653 10.84 53.19 -18.60
N THR A 654 10.30 52.69 -17.50
CA THR A 654 9.51 51.45 -17.48
C THR A 654 8.14 51.65 -18.12
N ALA A 655 7.56 50.59 -18.68
CA ALA A 655 6.23 50.63 -19.32
C ALA A 655 5.12 51.27 -18.45
N ILE A 656 5.19 51.05 -17.13
CA ILE A 656 4.46 51.81 -16.12
C ILE A 656 5.49 52.45 -15.20
N TYR A 657 5.51 53.78 -15.14
CA TYR A 657 6.53 54.54 -14.41
C TYR A 657 5.89 55.54 -13.43
N HIS A 658 6.66 55.94 -12.41
CA HIS A 658 6.21 56.85 -11.36
C HIS A 658 7.04 58.13 -11.35
N ASP A 659 6.42 59.27 -11.65
CA ASP A 659 7.03 60.60 -11.48
C ASP A 659 6.56 61.25 -10.15
N GLY A 660 6.84 60.60 -9.02
CA GLY A 660 6.46 61.06 -7.67
C GLY A 660 5.46 60.14 -6.94
N PRO A 661 4.86 60.58 -5.81
CA PRO A 661 4.05 59.72 -4.92
C PRO A 661 2.62 59.39 -5.43
N LYS A 662 2.31 59.64 -6.70
CA LYS A 662 0.99 59.38 -7.32
C LYS A 662 0.95 58.02 -8.04
N GLU A 663 -0.27 57.62 -8.43
CA GLU A 663 -0.56 56.43 -9.26
C GLU A 663 0.36 56.33 -10.50
N GLY A 664 0.67 55.10 -10.92
CA GLY A 664 1.58 54.83 -12.04
C GLY A 664 1.04 55.38 -13.37
N LYS A 665 1.93 55.96 -14.18
CA LYS A 665 1.62 56.49 -15.51
C LYS A 665 1.96 55.47 -16.60
N SER A 666 1.11 55.38 -17.63
CA SER A 666 1.39 54.62 -18.84
C SER A 666 2.43 55.34 -19.71
N LEU A 667 3.53 54.64 -20.03
CA LEU A 667 4.56 55.15 -20.94
C LEU A 667 4.00 55.41 -22.35
N ALA A 668 3.16 54.50 -22.85
CA ALA A 668 2.53 54.62 -24.16
C ALA A 668 1.69 55.91 -24.25
N SER A 669 0.81 56.13 -23.27
CA SER A 669 -0.07 57.30 -23.25
C SER A 669 0.72 58.61 -23.13
N SER A 670 1.72 58.63 -22.26
CA SER A 670 2.57 59.82 -22.05
C SER A 670 3.39 60.15 -23.30
N PHE A 671 3.93 59.13 -23.97
CA PHE A 671 4.65 59.28 -25.23
C PHE A 671 3.76 59.77 -26.37
N LEU A 672 2.58 59.19 -26.56
CA LEU A 672 1.64 59.60 -27.61
C LEU A 672 1.16 61.04 -27.42
N LEU A 673 0.98 61.49 -26.16
CA LEU A 673 0.70 62.89 -25.85
C LEU A 673 1.90 63.79 -26.19
N ALA A 674 3.11 63.43 -25.78
CA ALA A 674 4.33 64.19 -26.09
C ALA A 674 4.59 64.32 -27.61
N MET A 675 4.30 63.26 -28.39
CA MET A 675 4.36 63.27 -29.86
C MET A 675 3.34 64.24 -30.48
N LYS A 676 2.16 64.38 -29.87
CA LYS A 676 1.11 65.31 -30.33
C LYS A 676 1.42 66.76 -29.98
N GLU A 677 2.03 67.00 -28.82
CA GLU A 677 2.37 68.34 -28.31
C GLU A 677 3.76 68.83 -28.80
N VAL A 678 4.45 68.07 -29.67
CA VAL A 678 5.81 68.36 -30.20
C VAL A 678 6.84 68.54 -29.08
N SER A 679 6.67 67.84 -27.96
CA SER A 679 7.55 67.87 -26.78
C SER A 679 8.29 66.55 -26.59
N LEU A 680 8.86 66.02 -27.69
CA LEU A 680 9.53 64.70 -27.69
C LEU A 680 10.78 64.69 -26.81
N ASP A 681 11.58 65.76 -26.80
CA ASP A 681 12.86 65.80 -26.07
C ASP A 681 12.68 65.64 -24.55
N GLY A 682 11.52 66.01 -24.00
CA GLY A 682 11.23 65.90 -22.57
C GLY A 682 10.94 64.48 -22.06
N ILE A 683 10.70 63.52 -22.97
CA ILE A 683 10.46 62.12 -22.60
C ILE A 683 11.63 61.19 -22.98
N LEU A 684 12.48 61.59 -23.91
CA LEU A 684 13.66 60.83 -24.33
C LEU A 684 14.72 60.77 -23.22
N ASP A 685 15.52 59.70 -23.25
CA ASP A 685 16.64 59.54 -22.34
C ASP A 685 17.74 60.57 -22.65
N ALA A 686 18.14 61.37 -21.66
CA ALA A 686 19.16 62.39 -21.83
C ALA A 686 20.52 61.82 -22.28
N SER A 687 20.81 60.55 -21.99
CA SER A 687 22.07 59.89 -22.37
C SER A 687 22.19 59.57 -23.86
N ILE A 688 21.08 59.61 -24.61
CA ILE A 688 21.08 59.37 -26.07
C ILE A 688 20.88 60.66 -26.89
N LEU A 689 20.67 61.80 -26.22
CA LEU A 689 20.55 63.11 -26.88
C LEU A 689 21.95 63.61 -27.24
N SER A 690 22.32 63.51 -28.52
CA SER A 690 23.53 64.11 -29.08
C SER A 690 23.22 65.08 -30.21
N ALA A 691 24.00 66.16 -30.31
CA ALA A 691 23.81 67.20 -31.31
C ALA A 691 23.94 66.64 -32.74
N GLY A 692 22.95 66.93 -33.60
CA GLY A 692 22.93 66.52 -35.02
C GLY A 692 22.23 65.18 -35.29
N MET A 693 21.71 64.51 -34.26
CA MET A 693 21.05 63.21 -34.35
C MET A 693 19.56 63.23 -34.00
N GLU A 694 19.01 64.40 -33.72
CA GLU A 694 17.61 64.63 -33.31
C GLU A 694 16.65 64.11 -34.39
N ALA A 695 16.97 64.32 -35.67
CA ALA A 695 16.18 63.83 -36.79
C ALA A 695 16.06 62.29 -36.80
N LEU A 696 17.15 61.58 -36.47
CA LEU A 696 17.14 60.11 -36.45
C LEU A 696 16.33 59.58 -35.27
N LEU A 697 16.49 60.18 -34.07
CA LEU A 697 15.68 59.84 -32.91
C LEU A 697 14.19 60.09 -33.16
N ARG A 698 13.87 61.15 -33.90
CA ARG A 698 12.49 61.43 -34.34
C ARG A 698 11.94 60.34 -35.26
N GLU A 699 12.75 59.78 -36.15
CA GLU A 699 12.33 58.66 -37.00
C GLU A 699 12.12 57.36 -36.21
N VAL A 700 12.95 57.09 -35.18
CA VAL A 700 12.75 55.96 -34.25
C VAL A 700 11.46 56.17 -33.44
N ALA A 701 11.21 57.39 -32.97
CA ALA A 701 9.99 57.75 -32.25
C ALA A 701 8.74 57.62 -33.14
N GLU A 702 8.80 58.02 -34.42
CA GLU A 702 7.71 57.80 -35.38
C GLU A 702 7.47 56.31 -35.64
N LEU A 703 8.52 55.49 -35.70
CA LEU A 703 8.36 54.04 -35.78
C LEU A 703 7.64 53.47 -34.55
N ALA A 704 8.03 53.89 -33.34
CA ALA A 704 7.34 53.50 -32.11
C ALA A 704 5.87 53.96 -32.12
N ARG A 705 5.58 55.19 -32.56
CA ARG A 705 4.21 55.72 -32.69
C ARG A 705 3.36 54.89 -33.64
N MET A 706 3.90 54.48 -34.79
CA MET A 706 3.19 53.60 -35.74
C MET A 706 2.93 52.20 -35.16
N CYS A 707 3.84 51.65 -34.36
CA CYS A 707 3.62 50.38 -33.68
C CYS A 707 2.50 50.47 -32.63
N LEU A 708 2.32 51.64 -32.01
CA LEU A 708 1.34 51.91 -30.95
C LEU A 708 -0.01 52.42 -31.45
N SER A 709 -0.28 52.35 -32.77
CA SER A 709 -1.61 52.68 -33.33
C SER A 709 -2.71 51.86 -32.65
N THR A 710 -3.86 52.48 -32.39
CA THR A 710 -4.98 51.82 -31.72
C THR A 710 -5.56 50.69 -32.55
N ARG A 711 -5.59 50.84 -33.88
CA ARG A 711 -6.02 49.82 -34.84
C ARG A 711 -4.83 48.99 -35.34
N GLY A 712 -4.92 47.68 -35.27
CA GLY A 712 -3.84 46.77 -35.67
C GLY A 712 -3.51 46.83 -37.16
N GLU A 713 -4.50 47.11 -38.00
CA GLU A 713 -4.34 47.28 -39.46
C GLU A 713 -3.40 48.44 -39.83
N GLU A 714 -3.34 49.47 -38.99
CA GLU A 714 -2.50 50.66 -39.21
C GLU A 714 -1.06 50.44 -38.72
N ARG A 715 -0.81 49.39 -37.94
CA ARG A 715 0.53 49.05 -37.46
C ARG A 715 1.33 48.40 -38.59
N PRO A 716 2.65 48.64 -38.67
CA PRO A 716 3.52 47.91 -39.61
C PRO A 716 3.56 46.40 -39.29
N SER A 717 4.10 45.57 -40.19
CA SER A 717 4.49 44.20 -39.84
C SER A 717 5.84 44.18 -39.12
N MET A 718 6.14 43.14 -38.34
CA MET A 718 7.45 43.03 -37.68
C MET A 718 8.62 42.99 -38.67
N THR A 719 8.41 42.47 -39.90
CA THR A 719 9.38 42.56 -40.99
C THR A 719 9.69 44.01 -41.36
N GLN A 720 8.65 44.84 -41.56
CA GLN A 720 8.82 46.26 -41.86
C GLN A 720 9.48 47.02 -40.71
N VAL A 721 9.16 46.66 -39.47
CA VAL A 721 9.78 47.23 -38.26
C VAL A 721 11.28 46.88 -38.22
N ALA A 722 11.64 45.61 -38.44
CA ALA A 722 13.02 45.16 -38.47
C ALA A 722 13.84 45.84 -39.57
N ASP A 723 13.31 45.91 -40.79
CA ASP A 723 13.95 46.58 -41.93
C ASP A 723 14.17 48.07 -41.66
N LYS A 724 13.18 48.76 -41.08
CA LYS A 724 13.31 50.18 -40.75
C LYS A 724 14.32 50.41 -39.62
N LEU A 725 14.35 49.59 -38.59
CA LEU A 725 15.37 49.67 -37.52
C LEU A 725 16.78 49.42 -38.06
N LYS A 726 16.93 48.46 -38.97
CA LYS A 726 18.21 48.17 -39.65
C LYS A 726 18.69 49.36 -40.48
N ALA A 727 17.79 50.00 -41.23
CA ALA A 727 18.10 51.21 -41.99
C ALA A 727 18.53 52.36 -41.04
N LEU A 728 17.73 52.64 -40.01
CA LEU A 728 17.99 53.69 -39.03
C LEU A 728 19.35 53.52 -38.34
N ARG A 729 19.68 52.29 -37.92
CA ARG A 729 20.97 51.97 -37.31
C ARG A 729 22.14 52.11 -38.29
N SER A 730 21.94 51.79 -39.57
CA SER A 730 22.98 51.97 -40.59
C SER A 730 23.28 53.45 -40.80
N THR A 731 22.24 54.29 -40.92
CA THR A 731 22.38 55.75 -41.00
C THR A 731 23.00 56.35 -39.75
N TRP A 732 22.66 55.84 -38.55
CA TRP A 732 23.33 56.24 -37.30
C TRP A 732 24.84 56.02 -37.36
N ARG A 733 25.27 54.81 -37.77
CA ARG A 733 26.68 54.44 -37.86
C ARG A 733 27.44 55.29 -38.87
N GLU A 734 26.83 55.57 -40.03
CA GLU A 734 27.41 56.46 -41.03
C GLU A 734 27.59 57.88 -40.47
N LYS A 735 26.58 58.44 -39.79
CA LYS A 735 26.70 59.76 -39.16
C LYS A 735 27.72 59.80 -38.02
N LEU A 736 27.80 58.73 -37.21
CA LEU A 736 28.78 58.63 -36.14
C LEU A 736 30.22 58.67 -36.67
N LEU A 737 30.49 57.96 -37.78
CA LEU A 737 31.78 57.97 -38.46
C LEU A 737 32.11 59.34 -39.06
N LEU A 738 31.11 60.07 -39.56
CA LEU A 738 31.29 61.44 -40.05
C LEU A 738 31.62 62.41 -38.92
N THR A 739 30.98 62.27 -37.75
CA THR A 739 31.26 63.11 -36.58
C THR A 739 32.60 62.81 -35.91
N ASP A 740 33.09 61.56 -35.94
CA ASP A 740 34.45 61.21 -35.49
C ASP A 740 35.54 61.59 -36.51
N GLY A 741 35.21 61.62 -37.81
CA GLY A 741 36.12 62.12 -38.85
C GLY A 741 36.34 63.64 -38.82
N GLU A 742 35.38 64.41 -38.29
CA GLU A 742 35.51 65.86 -38.09
C GLU A 742 36.36 66.23 -36.86
N THR A 743 36.46 65.35 -35.86
CA THR A 743 37.31 65.56 -34.67
C THR A 743 38.78 65.25 -34.92
N GLU A 744 39.13 64.35 -35.85
CA GLU A 744 40.53 64.14 -36.29
C GLU A 744 41.10 65.31 -37.11
N HIS A 745 40.26 66.16 -37.71
CA HIS A 745 40.70 67.33 -38.46
C HIS A 745 40.99 68.59 -37.60
N LEU A 746 40.74 68.54 -36.29
CA LEU A 746 40.88 69.69 -35.38
C LEU A 746 41.90 69.53 -34.24
N VAL A 747 42.72 68.46 -34.22
CA VAL A 747 43.87 68.37 -33.30
C VAL A 747 45.12 67.91 -34.06
N SER A 748 45.93 68.88 -34.50
CA SER A 748 47.27 68.66 -35.03
C SER A 748 48.33 69.31 -34.13
N VAL A 749 48.93 68.55 -33.22
CA VAL A 749 50.29 68.78 -32.64
C VAL A 749 50.86 67.41 -32.17
N PRO A 750 52.17 67.10 -32.36
CA PRO A 750 52.64 65.72 -32.45
C PRO A 750 53.18 65.08 -31.15
N ALA A 751 53.07 63.75 -31.13
CA ALA A 751 53.94 62.71 -30.57
C ALA A 751 54.71 62.96 -29.25
N ALA A 752 54.47 62.09 -28.26
CA ALA A 752 55.55 61.40 -27.53
C ALA A 752 55.03 60.28 -26.59
N LEU A 753 55.60 59.09 -26.82
CA LEU A 753 55.98 58.06 -25.83
C LEU A 753 54.93 57.06 -25.30
N ALA A 754 54.96 55.91 -25.99
CA ALA A 754 54.82 54.53 -25.55
C ALA A 754 54.88 54.24 -24.04
N PHE A 755 54.09 53.25 -23.60
CA PHE A 755 54.56 52.28 -22.61
C PHE A 755 54.00 50.86 -22.84
N HIS A 756 54.93 49.91 -22.74
CA HIS A 756 54.77 48.47 -22.68
C HIS A 756 54.04 47.99 -21.40
N ASP A 757 53.34 46.85 -21.52
CA ASP A 757 52.96 45.85 -20.50
C ASP A 757 54.10 45.44 -19.50
N PRO A 758 53.90 44.57 -18.48
CA PRO A 758 52.72 44.22 -17.64
C PRO A 758 53.02 43.98 -16.11
N LEU A 759 51.98 43.62 -15.34
CA LEU A 759 51.94 42.80 -14.09
C LEU A 759 52.70 43.23 -12.80
N SER A 760 51.96 43.48 -11.70
CA SER A 760 51.94 42.66 -10.45
C SER A 760 51.41 43.39 -9.19
N SER A 761 50.62 42.63 -8.38
CA SER A 761 50.36 42.68 -6.92
C SER A 761 50.12 44.03 -6.19
N ILE A 762 49.16 44.15 -5.26
CA ILE A 762 49.29 43.74 -3.84
C ILE A 762 47.89 43.78 -3.15
N MET A 763 47.66 42.80 -2.26
CA MET A 763 46.54 42.67 -1.31
C MET A 763 46.59 43.67 -0.14
N PHE A 764 45.45 43.90 0.56
CA PHE A 764 45.27 43.57 2.00
C PHE A 764 43.84 43.89 2.49
N SER A 765 43.19 42.96 3.22
CA SER A 765 42.69 43.21 4.59
C SER A 765 41.99 41.99 5.23
N THR A 766 42.72 41.40 6.19
CA THR A 766 42.36 40.78 7.50
C THR A 766 41.12 39.89 7.70
N GLY A 767 41.39 38.69 8.22
CA GLY A 767 40.51 37.87 9.09
C GLY A 767 41.34 36.79 9.82
N PRO A 768 41.15 36.52 11.13
CA PRO A 768 42.16 35.90 11.99
C PRO A 768 42.20 34.37 11.95
N ARG A 769 43.41 33.87 12.24
CA ARG A 769 43.86 32.47 12.29
C ARG A 769 43.59 31.86 13.66
N MET A 770 43.21 30.59 13.72
CA MET A 770 43.72 29.66 14.75
C MET A 770 43.70 28.20 14.26
N SER A 771 44.91 27.62 14.19
CA SER A 771 45.35 26.22 14.45
C SER A 771 44.45 25.05 14.03
N GLY A 772 44.88 24.01 13.31
CA GLY A 772 46.21 23.52 12.93
C GLY A 772 46.18 21.98 12.86
N ILE A 773 47.04 21.38 12.00
CA ILE A 773 47.39 19.94 11.88
C ILE A 773 46.34 19.09 11.13
N GLY A 774 46.63 18.30 10.09
CA GLY A 774 47.89 17.85 9.50
C GLY A 774 47.67 17.22 8.11
N ILE A 775 48.80 16.95 7.46
CA ILE A 775 49.02 16.51 6.08
C ILE A 775 48.56 15.06 5.87
N GLU A 776 47.95 14.73 4.71
CA GLU A 776 48.32 13.62 3.81
C GLU A 776 47.20 13.31 2.79
N THR A 777 47.49 13.47 1.50
CA THR A 777 46.90 12.66 0.42
C THR A 777 47.74 11.37 0.30
N PRO A 778 47.17 10.19 -0.01
CA PRO A 778 46.59 9.93 -1.34
C PRO A 778 45.42 8.90 -1.42
N ARG A 779 44.42 9.19 -2.26
CA ARG A 779 43.97 8.36 -3.42
C ARG A 779 42.70 8.92 -4.04
#